data_AF-A0AAD3NGA7-F1
#
_entry.id   AF-A0AAD3NGA7-F1
#
_cell.length_a   1.000
_cell.length_b   1.000
_cell.length_c   1.000
_cell.angle_alpha   90.00
_cell.angle_beta   90.00
_cell.angle_gamma   90.00
#
_symmetry.space_group_name_H-M   'P 1'
#
loop_
_entity.id
_entity.type
_entity.pdbx_description
1 polymer ?
#
loop_
_entity_poly.entity_id
_entity_poly.type
_entity_poly.pdbx_seq_one_letter_code
_entity_poly.pdbx_strand_id
1 'polypeptide(L)'
;MSPTMPRIGMSKRSRPGSFLSQIEPPQEQGIHVFLFWTKEGERYLSHTSGKVTAEQLCISAAEAVGITPLCHVLFALYNPLSRYWYSPNHIFTPEENSSLVLHYCMRFYFRNWHGLNDKDSTISRYRLKSGTDQGGSPLLEITSLEYLFSQAKYEFVNEVVEMEDVESEDELNRLKNESLGMAVLHLSHLAIQTDSNLQDVAKKVGFQRCIPRSFSKLISKGNVLTRFRIERVFADFVRTFQQHTVDKGRLGTQEIMYKYISTLEHLAPRFGTETFPVSHLERREDGDGGSSYSSTTHAQGVSKDNFTAPTTHEIMVSGTKGIQWRKVSGQKAQANSYLRNDYMNYMRKTKHQSNQPNGNTPDEWTVFCDFPEITHIAISGANVCISTLDNHCMEAQMNSSQEARSFISLLDGYYRLTADAHHYLCHEVAPPRVVLSEANGLHGPMHDDFVLLKLKKEAAEEGTFLVRWSALDYHRIILAVLNKNENGLTPSHKQFRIQHRGSMFCLEGWDREFSSVKELTDSLKTFVLKSGPDSFTVKRCCFPRQAELSNLLVMRKGVGQHNNTESLSLNLTQLRFHQIKDREIVQEQHLGRGTRTNIYSACLRVRSRGDNAFTTYECNNNQRRKGIRKSSQDSRAEAS
;
A
#
# COMPACT_ATOMS: atom_id res chain seq x y z
N MET A 1 -14.12 -60.02 -29.30
CA MET A 1 -14.67 -59.42 -28.07
C MET A 1 -13.57 -58.56 -27.48
N SER A 2 -13.65 -57.25 -27.71
CA SER A 2 -12.68 -56.25 -27.26
C SER A 2 -13.46 -55.13 -26.57
N PRO A 3 -13.05 -54.65 -25.40
CA PRO A 3 -13.88 -53.79 -24.56
C PRO A 3 -13.84 -52.33 -25.02
N THR A 4 -15.03 -51.73 -25.01
CA THR A 4 -15.35 -50.33 -25.29
C THR A 4 -14.73 -49.35 -24.29
N MET A 5 -14.03 -48.33 -24.81
CA MET A 5 -13.60 -47.15 -24.05
C MET A 5 -14.77 -46.16 -23.81
N PRO A 6 -14.80 -45.46 -22.67
CA PRO A 6 -15.81 -44.43 -22.42
C PRO A 6 -15.43 -43.09 -23.08
N ARG A 7 -16.46 -42.42 -23.63
CA ARG A 7 -16.38 -41.12 -24.30
C ARG A 7 -15.95 -40.02 -23.32
N ILE A 8 -14.87 -39.32 -23.65
CA ILE A 8 -14.45 -38.07 -23.03
C ILE A 8 -15.46 -36.98 -23.44
N GLY A 9 -16.23 -36.49 -22.47
CA GLY A 9 -17.12 -35.34 -22.64
C GLY A 9 -16.31 -34.06 -22.87
N MET A 10 -16.64 -33.36 -23.95
CA MET A 10 -16.07 -32.05 -24.27
C MET A 10 -16.37 -31.05 -23.15
N SER A 11 -15.31 -30.58 -22.48
CA SER A 11 -15.37 -29.43 -21.58
C SER A 11 -15.86 -28.19 -22.36
N LYS A 12 -16.87 -27.50 -21.80
CA LYS A 12 -17.42 -26.27 -22.36
C LYS A 12 -16.31 -25.20 -22.42
N ARG A 13 -15.92 -24.84 -23.64
CA ARG A 13 -15.07 -23.68 -23.95
C ARG A 13 -15.60 -22.43 -23.21
N SER A 14 -14.78 -21.87 -22.35
CA SER A 14 -14.97 -20.54 -21.77
C SER A 14 -15.00 -19.48 -22.89
N ARG A 15 -15.92 -18.52 -22.78
CA ARG A 15 -16.05 -17.42 -23.75
C ARG A 15 -14.83 -16.50 -23.63
N PRO A 16 -14.12 -16.18 -24.73
CA PRO A 16 -13.04 -15.21 -24.71
C PRO A 16 -13.64 -13.79 -24.78
N GLY A 17 -13.44 -13.01 -23.71
CA GLY A 17 -13.67 -11.57 -23.69
C GLY A 17 -15.01 -11.11 -23.12
N SER A 18 -15.15 -11.12 -21.79
CA SER A 18 -16.14 -10.27 -21.10
C SER A 18 -15.57 -8.84 -20.97
N PHE A 19 -15.59 -8.08 -22.07
CA PHE A 19 -15.21 -6.67 -22.08
C PHE A 19 -16.32 -5.81 -21.50
N LEU A 20 -16.13 -5.31 -20.27
CA LEU A 20 -16.72 -4.09 -19.65
C LEU A 20 -18.16 -3.70 -20.04
N SER A 21 -19.02 -4.65 -20.40
CA SER A 21 -20.46 -4.57 -20.21
C SER A 21 -20.69 -4.59 -18.71
N GLN A 22 -21.35 -3.57 -18.16
CA GLN A 22 -21.65 -3.42 -16.74
C GLN A 22 -21.95 -4.77 -16.09
N ILE A 23 -20.98 -5.30 -15.36
CA ILE A 23 -21.17 -6.49 -14.53
C ILE A 23 -21.80 -5.91 -13.29
N GLU A 24 -23.11 -6.11 -13.15
CA GLU A 24 -23.83 -5.63 -11.99
C GLU A 24 -23.22 -6.25 -10.73
N PRO A 25 -23.06 -5.45 -9.66
CA PRO A 25 -22.60 -5.99 -8.40
C PRO A 25 -23.59 -7.08 -7.93
N PRO A 26 -23.12 -8.09 -7.19
CA PRO A 26 -24.01 -9.05 -6.56
C PRO A 26 -25.10 -8.33 -5.77
N GLN A 27 -26.36 -8.76 -5.92
CA GLN A 27 -27.50 -8.17 -5.21
C GLN A 27 -27.70 -8.77 -3.81
N GLU A 28 -26.88 -9.76 -3.45
CA GLU A 28 -26.92 -10.43 -2.15
C GLU A 28 -26.44 -9.48 -1.04
N GLN A 29 -26.87 -9.74 0.20
CA GLN A 29 -26.35 -9.00 1.34
C GLN A 29 -24.93 -9.47 1.66
N GLY A 30 -23.99 -8.53 1.74
CA GLY A 30 -22.63 -8.81 2.18
C GLY A 30 -21.63 -7.75 1.73
N ILE A 31 -20.36 -8.12 1.83
CA ILE A 31 -19.23 -7.35 1.33
C ILE A 31 -18.77 -8.00 0.02
N HIS A 32 -18.74 -7.23 -1.06
CA HIS A 32 -18.38 -7.71 -2.40
C HIS A 32 -17.10 -7.02 -2.87
N VAL A 33 -16.04 -7.81 -3.06
CA VAL A 33 -14.74 -7.32 -3.52
C VAL A 33 -14.64 -7.49 -5.03
N PHE A 34 -14.66 -6.37 -5.75
CA PHE A 34 -14.47 -6.29 -7.19
C PHE A 34 -13.01 -6.54 -7.57
N LEU A 35 -12.80 -7.40 -8.56
CA LEU A 35 -11.51 -7.77 -9.12
C LEU A 35 -11.37 -7.28 -10.57
N PHE A 36 -10.33 -6.48 -10.85
CA PHE A 36 -10.07 -5.98 -12.21
C PHE A 36 -9.66 -7.08 -13.19
N TRP A 37 -9.10 -8.17 -12.67
CA TRP A 37 -8.65 -9.31 -13.46
C TRP A 37 -8.50 -10.55 -12.60
N THR A 38 -8.86 -11.69 -13.16
CA THR A 38 -8.63 -13.05 -12.64
C THR A 38 -8.40 -13.99 -13.81
N LYS A 39 -7.74 -15.11 -13.58
CA LYS A 39 -7.53 -16.14 -14.63
C LYS A 39 -8.84 -16.81 -15.03
N GLU A 40 -9.72 -17.04 -14.06
CA GLU A 40 -11.01 -17.73 -14.23
C GLU A 40 -12.12 -16.82 -14.75
N GLY A 41 -11.89 -15.50 -14.75
CA GLY A 41 -12.84 -14.50 -15.25
C GLY A 41 -13.86 -14.03 -14.21
N GLU A 42 -13.80 -14.56 -12.99
CA GLU A 42 -14.57 -14.07 -11.84
C GLU A 42 -14.24 -12.61 -11.52
N ARG A 43 -15.26 -11.86 -11.10
CA ARG A 43 -15.19 -10.41 -10.94
C ARG A 43 -15.53 -9.91 -9.55
N TYR A 44 -16.14 -10.76 -8.74
CA TYR A 44 -16.54 -10.42 -7.38
C TYR A 44 -16.25 -11.60 -6.47
N LEU A 45 -15.67 -11.32 -5.31
CA LEU A 45 -15.65 -12.22 -4.16
C LEU A 45 -16.62 -11.70 -3.12
N SER A 46 -17.56 -12.54 -2.69
CA SER A 46 -18.60 -12.17 -1.73
C SER A 46 -18.29 -12.76 -0.35
N HIS A 47 -18.36 -11.92 0.68
CA HIS A 47 -18.31 -12.33 2.08
C HIS A 47 -19.62 -11.97 2.76
N THR A 48 -20.42 -12.98 3.11
CA THR A 48 -21.84 -12.80 3.49
C THR A 48 -22.14 -13.08 4.96
N SER A 49 -21.18 -13.59 5.74
CA SER A 49 -21.40 -13.95 7.14
C SER A 49 -20.18 -13.76 8.01
N GLY A 50 -20.37 -13.21 9.22
CA GLY A 50 -19.33 -13.11 10.23
C GLY A 50 -18.34 -11.96 9.98
N LYS A 51 -17.72 -11.50 11.06
CA LYS A 51 -16.76 -10.40 11.03
C LYS A 51 -15.52 -10.76 10.21
N VAL A 52 -15.07 -9.82 9.38
CA VAL A 52 -13.88 -10.00 8.54
C VAL A 52 -13.06 -8.72 8.50
N THR A 53 -11.74 -8.83 8.52
CA THR A 53 -10.86 -7.67 8.36
C THR A 53 -10.62 -7.34 6.89
N ALA A 54 -10.29 -6.08 6.60
CA ALA A 54 -9.84 -5.68 5.26
C ALA A 54 -8.61 -6.47 4.80
N GLU A 55 -7.69 -6.80 5.70
CA GLU A 55 -6.53 -7.65 5.37
C GLU A 55 -6.96 -9.07 4.95
N GLN A 56 -7.92 -9.69 5.64
CA GLN A 56 -8.43 -11.03 5.26
C GLN A 56 -9.11 -11.03 3.89
N LEU A 57 -9.91 -10.01 3.59
CA LEU A 57 -10.52 -9.83 2.27
C LEU A 57 -9.45 -9.58 1.18
N CYS A 58 -8.42 -8.78 1.47
CA CYS A 58 -7.29 -8.59 0.57
C CYS A 58 -6.51 -9.89 0.32
N ILE A 59 -6.35 -10.76 1.33
CA ILE A 59 -5.68 -12.05 1.18
C ILE A 59 -6.50 -12.95 0.26
N SER A 60 -7.81 -13.05 0.51
CA SER A 60 -8.72 -13.85 -0.32
C SER A 60 -8.72 -13.36 -1.77
N ALA A 61 -8.74 -12.04 -1.98
CA ALA A 61 -8.61 -11.44 -3.30
C ALA A 61 -7.25 -11.74 -3.96
N ALA A 62 -6.16 -11.64 -3.21
CA ALA A 62 -4.83 -11.96 -3.71
C ALA A 62 -4.72 -13.42 -4.15
N GLU A 63 -5.27 -14.37 -3.38
CA GLU A 63 -5.27 -15.79 -3.70
C GLU A 63 -6.09 -16.08 -4.97
N ALA A 64 -7.29 -15.51 -5.10
CA ALA A 64 -8.13 -15.67 -6.30
C ALA A 64 -7.46 -15.09 -7.57
N VAL A 65 -6.69 -14.02 -7.42
CA VAL A 65 -5.93 -13.43 -8.54
C VAL A 65 -4.63 -14.21 -8.82
N GLY A 66 -4.04 -14.82 -7.80
CA GLY A 66 -2.70 -15.42 -7.84
C GLY A 66 -1.56 -14.42 -7.58
N ILE A 67 -1.83 -13.35 -6.82
CA ILE A 67 -0.82 -12.44 -6.30
C ILE A 67 -0.10 -13.12 -5.14
N THR A 68 1.23 -13.06 -5.13
CA THR A 68 2.03 -13.68 -4.08
C THR A 68 2.05 -12.86 -2.78
N PRO A 69 2.34 -13.49 -1.63
CA PRO A 69 2.58 -12.79 -0.37
C PRO A 69 3.56 -11.63 -0.46
N LEU A 70 4.57 -11.70 -1.35
CA LEU A 70 5.54 -10.62 -1.57
C LEU A 70 4.90 -9.36 -2.16
N CYS A 71 4.02 -9.52 -3.16
CA CYS A 71 3.36 -8.40 -3.82
C CYS A 71 2.08 -7.94 -3.12
N HIS A 72 1.47 -8.78 -2.28
CA HIS A 72 0.25 -8.49 -1.52
C HIS A 72 0.24 -7.12 -0.84
N VAL A 73 1.38 -6.76 -0.24
CA VAL A 73 1.54 -5.51 0.53
C VAL A 73 1.38 -4.25 -0.31
N LEU A 74 1.33 -4.37 -1.64
CA LEU A 74 1.08 -3.27 -2.56
C LEU A 74 -0.42 -2.98 -2.74
N PHE A 75 -1.31 -3.83 -2.23
CA PHE A 75 -2.74 -3.79 -2.49
C PHE A 75 -3.57 -3.45 -1.25
N ALA A 76 -4.73 -2.85 -1.46
CA ALA A 76 -5.69 -2.50 -0.43
C ALA A 76 -7.13 -2.46 -0.99
N LEU A 77 -8.11 -2.24 -0.11
CA LEU A 77 -9.52 -2.10 -0.48
C LEU A 77 -9.90 -0.63 -0.57
N TYR A 78 -10.44 -0.24 -1.73
CA TYR A 78 -10.97 1.08 -2.00
C TYR A 78 -12.49 1.07 -2.05
N ASN A 79 -13.14 2.06 -1.44
CA ASN A 79 -14.58 2.26 -1.56
C ASN A 79 -14.86 3.31 -2.65
N PRO A 80 -15.44 2.95 -3.80
CA PRO A 80 -15.75 3.91 -4.87
C PRO A 80 -16.83 4.93 -4.49
N LEU A 81 -17.73 4.60 -3.55
CA LEU A 81 -18.81 5.49 -3.12
C LEU A 81 -18.30 6.56 -2.14
N SER A 82 -17.61 6.14 -1.08
CA SER A 82 -17.09 7.06 -0.06
C SER A 82 -15.75 7.69 -0.42
N ARG A 83 -15.05 7.13 -1.41
CA ARG A 83 -13.75 7.57 -1.93
C ARG A 83 -12.58 7.50 -0.95
N TYR A 84 -12.66 6.62 0.03
CA TYR A 84 -11.57 6.34 0.95
C TYR A 84 -11.11 4.90 0.85
N TRP A 85 -9.86 4.68 1.27
CA TRP A 85 -9.32 3.34 1.45
C TRP A 85 -9.58 2.85 2.87
N TYR A 86 -9.71 1.54 3.03
CA TYR A 86 -9.81 0.93 4.35
C TYR A 86 -8.42 0.58 4.87
N SER A 87 -8.19 0.86 6.17
CA SER A 87 -7.02 0.36 6.87
C SER A 87 -7.07 -1.18 6.95
N PRO A 88 -5.93 -1.88 6.97
CA PRO A 88 -5.89 -3.35 6.92
C PRO A 88 -6.59 -4.01 8.13
N ASN A 89 -6.64 -3.33 9.28
CA ASN A 89 -7.36 -3.79 10.47
C ASN A 89 -8.84 -3.40 10.53
N HIS A 90 -9.37 -2.70 9.51
CA HIS A 90 -10.79 -2.34 9.51
C HIS A 90 -11.64 -3.61 9.51
N ILE A 91 -12.63 -3.66 10.40
CA ILE A 91 -13.52 -4.81 10.56
C ILE A 91 -14.83 -4.49 9.85
N PHE A 92 -15.21 -5.34 8.90
CA PHE A 92 -16.52 -5.33 8.27
C PHE A 92 -17.46 -6.30 8.99
N THR A 93 -18.71 -5.87 9.12
CA THR A 93 -19.83 -6.67 9.64
C THR A 93 -20.87 -6.80 8.51
N PRO A 94 -20.98 -7.95 7.82
CA PRO A 94 -21.94 -8.14 6.71
C PRO A 94 -23.40 -7.85 7.10
N GLU A 95 -23.73 -8.08 8.37
CA GLU A 95 -25.07 -7.88 8.93
C GLU A 95 -25.44 -6.38 8.99
N GLU A 96 -24.44 -5.48 9.10
CA GLU A 96 -24.61 -4.02 9.18
C GLU A 96 -24.44 -3.33 7.83
N ASN A 97 -23.80 -3.98 6.85
CA ASN A 97 -23.47 -3.41 5.55
C ASN A 97 -24.38 -3.99 4.46
N SER A 98 -25.38 -3.23 4.01
CA SER A 98 -26.21 -3.60 2.88
C SER A 98 -25.41 -3.53 1.57
N SER A 99 -25.00 -4.69 1.04
CA SER A 99 -24.35 -4.85 -0.29
C SER A 99 -23.18 -3.87 -0.54
N LEU A 100 -22.18 -3.85 0.35
CA LEU A 100 -21.02 -2.97 0.21
C LEU A 100 -20.09 -3.49 -0.91
N VAL A 101 -19.85 -2.66 -1.94
CA VAL A 101 -18.91 -2.99 -3.02
C VAL A 101 -17.58 -2.28 -2.79
N LEU A 102 -16.50 -3.06 -2.72
CA LEU A 102 -15.13 -2.60 -2.55
C LEU A 102 -14.31 -2.98 -3.77
N HIS A 103 -13.33 -2.16 -4.16
CA HIS A 103 -12.38 -2.52 -5.21
C HIS A 103 -11.08 -2.98 -4.58
N TYR A 104 -10.59 -4.14 -5.00
CA TYR A 104 -9.24 -4.59 -4.67
C TYR A 104 -8.26 -3.92 -5.64
N CYS A 105 -7.44 -3.01 -5.15
CA CYS A 105 -6.61 -2.14 -5.98
C CYS A 105 -5.16 -2.15 -5.50
N MET A 106 -4.22 -1.99 -6.43
CA MET A 106 -2.86 -1.57 -6.08
C MET A 106 -2.93 -0.14 -5.57
N ARG A 107 -2.48 0.07 -4.32
CA ARG A 107 -2.47 1.36 -3.63
C ARG A 107 -1.06 1.94 -3.54
N PHE A 108 -0.09 1.10 -3.19
CA PHE A 108 1.28 1.52 -2.98
C PHE A 108 2.04 1.44 -4.29
N TYR A 109 2.24 2.61 -4.91
CA TYR A 109 2.77 2.74 -6.26
C TYR A 109 4.07 3.56 -6.25
N PHE A 110 5.07 3.10 -6.99
CA PHE A 110 6.32 3.82 -7.18
C PHE A 110 6.48 4.14 -8.66
N ARG A 111 6.31 5.42 -9.03
CA ARG A 111 6.41 5.86 -10.42
C ARG A 111 7.77 5.48 -11.03
N ASN A 112 7.78 5.22 -12.34
CA ASN A 112 8.96 4.75 -13.08
C ASN A 112 9.58 3.42 -12.59
N TRP A 113 8.79 2.55 -11.95
CA TRP A 113 9.25 1.19 -11.59
C TRP A 113 9.62 0.33 -12.81
N HIS A 114 9.04 0.64 -13.97
CA HIS A 114 9.34 -0.03 -15.24
C HIS A 114 10.64 0.47 -15.90
N GLY A 115 11.22 1.57 -15.42
CA GLY A 115 12.51 2.10 -15.91
C GLY A 115 12.51 2.57 -17.37
N LEU A 116 11.38 3.07 -17.88
CA LEU A 116 11.29 3.59 -19.26
C LEU A 116 11.50 5.11 -19.33
N ASN A 117 11.52 5.79 -18.18
CA ASN A 117 11.90 7.19 -18.09
C ASN A 117 13.34 7.29 -17.56
N ASP A 118 14.28 7.65 -18.44
CA ASP A 118 15.70 7.78 -18.10
C ASP A 118 15.99 8.99 -17.18
N LYS A 119 15.05 9.94 -17.06
CA LYS A 119 15.22 11.12 -16.20
C LYS A 119 15.02 10.81 -14.72
N ASP A 120 14.19 9.81 -14.43
CA ASP A 120 13.85 9.41 -13.08
C ASP A 120 14.64 8.17 -12.67
N SER A 121 14.93 8.05 -11.38
CA SER A 121 15.62 6.88 -10.87
C SER A 121 14.77 5.61 -10.95
N THR A 122 15.38 4.52 -11.40
CA THR A 122 14.71 3.21 -11.46
C THR A 122 14.41 2.68 -10.06
N ILE A 123 13.21 2.12 -9.90
CA ILE A 123 12.74 1.52 -8.65
C ILE A 123 12.88 -0.01 -8.72
N SER A 124 13.41 -0.61 -7.66
CA SER A 124 13.60 -2.07 -7.59
C SER A 124 13.58 -2.57 -6.15
N ARG A 125 13.41 -3.87 -5.94
CA ARG A 125 13.58 -4.50 -4.62
C ARG A 125 15.06 -4.77 -4.34
N TYR A 126 15.45 -4.75 -3.07
CA TYR A 126 16.81 -5.13 -2.70
C TYR A 126 17.10 -6.57 -3.11
N ARG A 127 18.31 -6.79 -3.61
CA ARG A 127 18.85 -8.09 -3.99
C ARG A 127 20.22 -8.25 -3.32
N LEU A 128 20.56 -9.48 -2.95
CA LEU A 128 21.91 -9.78 -2.48
C LEU A 128 22.90 -9.64 -3.65
N LYS A 129 23.94 -8.82 -3.49
CA LYS A 129 24.96 -8.62 -4.53
C LYS A 129 25.69 -9.93 -4.79
N SER A 130 25.64 -10.43 -6.02
CA SER A 130 26.42 -11.59 -6.47
C SER A 130 27.12 -11.21 -7.77
N GLY A 131 28.46 -11.08 -7.74
CA GLY A 131 29.27 -10.74 -8.92
C GLY A 131 29.16 -9.28 -9.42
N THR A 132 29.30 -9.09 -10.73
CA THR A 132 29.30 -7.78 -11.43
C THR A 132 27.91 -7.18 -11.65
N ASP A 133 26.85 -7.88 -11.24
CA ASP A 133 25.47 -7.52 -11.58
C ASP A 133 24.90 -6.53 -10.54
N GLN A 134 24.81 -5.25 -10.92
CA GLN A 134 24.36 -4.14 -10.06
C GLN A 134 22.83 -3.93 -10.11
N GLY A 135 22.08 -4.88 -10.68
CA GLY A 135 20.63 -4.81 -10.85
C GLY A 135 19.86 -5.18 -9.58
N GLY A 136 18.83 -4.39 -9.25
CA GLY A 136 17.84 -4.79 -8.22
C GLY A 136 16.87 -5.83 -8.77
N SER A 137 16.11 -6.48 -7.89
CA SER A 137 15.03 -7.38 -8.33
C SER A 137 13.81 -6.57 -8.80
N PRO A 138 13.03 -7.03 -9.79
CA PRO A 138 11.81 -6.32 -10.22
C PRO A 138 10.87 -6.03 -9.04
N LEU A 139 10.22 -4.87 -9.06
CA LEU A 139 9.25 -4.49 -8.03
C LEU A 139 8.00 -5.39 -8.07
N LEU A 140 7.53 -5.69 -9.28
CA LEU A 140 6.31 -6.42 -9.56
C LEU A 140 6.62 -7.79 -10.18
N GLU A 141 5.92 -8.81 -9.68
CA GLU A 141 5.80 -10.09 -10.36
C GLU A 141 4.77 -10.02 -11.49
N ILE A 142 4.79 -11.01 -12.40
CA ILE A 142 3.97 -10.98 -13.61
C ILE A 142 2.46 -10.88 -13.33
N THR A 143 1.94 -11.63 -12.36
CA THR A 143 0.51 -11.57 -12.02
C THR A 143 0.12 -10.18 -11.48
N SER A 144 0.99 -9.57 -10.66
CA SER A 144 0.78 -8.22 -10.13
C SER A 144 0.81 -7.17 -11.23
N LEU A 145 1.66 -7.35 -12.24
CA LEU A 145 1.71 -6.52 -13.44
C LEU A 145 0.43 -6.65 -14.28
N GLU A 146 -0.06 -7.87 -14.52
CA GLU A 146 -1.31 -8.11 -15.26
C GLU A 146 -2.52 -7.48 -14.57
N TYR A 147 -2.55 -7.56 -13.23
CA TYR A 147 -3.58 -6.92 -12.43
C TYR A 147 -3.49 -5.40 -12.48
N LEU A 148 -2.30 -4.82 -12.28
CA LEU A 148 -2.07 -3.38 -12.40
C LEU A 148 -2.43 -2.87 -13.79
N PHE A 149 -2.07 -3.59 -14.86
CA PHE A 149 -2.43 -3.24 -16.23
C PHE A 149 -3.96 -3.23 -16.42
N SER A 150 -4.66 -4.18 -15.81
CA SER A 150 -6.13 -4.24 -15.86
C SER A 150 -6.79 -3.11 -15.07
N GLN A 151 -6.25 -2.77 -13.89
CA GLN A 151 -6.65 -1.60 -13.12
C GLN A 151 -6.39 -0.31 -13.90
N ALA A 152 -5.20 -0.13 -14.47
CA ALA A 152 -4.82 1.04 -15.27
C ALA A 152 -5.73 1.25 -16.47
N LYS A 153 -6.09 0.17 -17.19
CA LYS A 153 -7.09 0.25 -18.28
C LYS A 153 -8.46 0.69 -17.78
N TYR A 154 -8.91 0.13 -16.66
CA TYR A 154 -10.18 0.50 -16.06
C TYR A 154 -10.19 1.98 -15.67
N GLU A 155 -9.16 2.44 -14.96
CA GLU A 155 -9.00 3.82 -14.54
C GLU A 155 -8.95 4.76 -15.75
N PHE A 156 -8.11 4.48 -16.74
CA PHE A 156 -7.98 5.28 -17.95
C PHE A 156 -9.33 5.48 -18.67
N VAL A 157 -10.09 4.39 -18.87
CA VAL A 157 -11.42 4.44 -19.51
C VAL A 157 -12.43 5.20 -18.65
N ASN A 158 -12.38 5.03 -17.32
CA ASN A 158 -13.26 5.70 -16.36
C ASN A 158 -12.69 7.04 -15.83
N GLU A 159 -11.90 7.73 -16.67
CA GLU A 159 -11.57 9.16 -16.52
C GLU A 159 -10.60 9.51 -15.37
N VAL A 160 -9.35 9.01 -15.43
CA VAL A 160 -8.25 9.60 -14.64
C VAL A 160 -7.97 11.06 -15.03
N VAL A 161 -8.29 11.43 -16.29
CA VAL A 161 -8.11 12.77 -16.86
C VAL A 161 -9.42 13.22 -17.51
N GLU A 162 -10.03 14.29 -16.99
CA GLU A 162 -11.20 14.91 -17.61
C GLU A 162 -10.73 15.83 -18.75
N MET A 163 -11.18 15.55 -19.98
CA MET A 163 -10.84 16.39 -21.14
C MET A 163 -11.39 17.82 -21.03
N GLU A 164 -12.34 18.04 -20.12
CA GLU A 164 -12.97 19.33 -19.84
C GLU A 164 -12.07 20.24 -18.99
N ASP A 165 -11.09 19.67 -18.29
CA ASP A 165 -10.15 20.40 -17.43
C ASP A 165 -8.89 20.86 -18.19
N VAL A 166 -8.76 20.51 -19.46
CA VAL A 166 -7.61 20.85 -20.29
C VAL A 166 -7.81 22.24 -20.90
N GLU A 167 -7.04 23.23 -20.43
CA GLU A 167 -7.18 24.62 -20.86
C GLU A 167 -6.62 24.89 -22.27
N SER A 168 -5.60 24.13 -22.70
CA SER A 168 -4.91 24.33 -23.98
C SER A 168 -5.38 23.38 -25.08
N GLU A 169 -5.66 23.91 -26.28
CA GLU A 169 -6.02 23.08 -27.45
C GLU A 169 -4.89 22.11 -27.84
N ASP A 170 -3.63 22.52 -27.71
CA ASP A 170 -2.48 21.67 -28.04
C ASP A 170 -2.39 20.47 -27.09
N GLU A 171 -2.62 20.71 -25.80
CA GLU A 171 -2.63 19.66 -24.78
C GLU A 171 -3.82 18.71 -25.00
N LEU A 172 -4.99 19.25 -25.33
CA LEU A 172 -6.17 18.46 -25.66
C LEU A 172 -5.94 17.58 -26.90
N ASN A 173 -5.29 18.11 -27.93
CA ASN A 173 -4.96 17.34 -29.14
C ASN A 173 -3.91 16.25 -28.86
N ARG A 174 -2.91 16.53 -28.02
CA ARG A 174 -1.96 15.52 -27.54
C ARG A 174 -2.67 14.41 -26.77
N LEU A 175 -3.54 14.75 -25.83
CA LEU A 175 -4.32 13.78 -25.05
C LEU A 175 -5.19 12.89 -25.95
N LYS A 176 -5.83 13.45 -26.98
CA LYS A 176 -6.61 12.68 -27.97
C LYS A 176 -5.72 11.68 -28.73
N ASN A 177 -4.58 12.12 -29.24
CA ASN A 177 -3.67 11.26 -30.01
C ASN A 177 -3.07 10.14 -29.15
N GLU A 178 -2.58 10.48 -27.96
CA GLU A 178 -2.06 9.51 -27.00
C GLU A 178 -3.15 8.53 -26.55
N SER A 179 -4.40 8.98 -26.41
CA SER A 179 -5.53 8.09 -26.11
C SER A 179 -5.77 7.05 -27.21
N LEU A 180 -5.61 7.43 -28.48
CA LEU A 180 -5.67 6.47 -29.59
C LEU A 180 -4.49 5.49 -29.54
N GLY A 181 -3.29 5.96 -29.20
CA GLY A 181 -2.12 5.10 -28.97
C GLY A 181 -2.34 4.09 -27.84
N MET A 182 -2.91 4.52 -26.73
CA MET A 182 -3.31 3.66 -25.61
C MET A 182 -4.34 2.61 -26.04
N ALA A 183 -5.31 2.98 -26.88
CA ALA A 183 -6.26 2.02 -27.44
C ALA A 183 -5.58 0.98 -28.33
N VAL A 184 -4.59 1.36 -29.15
CA VAL A 184 -3.79 0.42 -29.96
C VAL A 184 -3.02 -0.55 -29.06
N LEU A 185 -2.37 -0.07 -28.00
CA LEU A 185 -1.67 -0.93 -27.03
C LEU A 185 -2.62 -1.93 -26.37
N HIS A 186 -3.79 -1.47 -25.91
CA HIS A 186 -4.80 -2.35 -25.31
C HIS A 186 -5.26 -3.42 -26.31
N LEU A 187 -5.62 -3.04 -27.53
CA LEU A 187 -6.09 -3.99 -28.55
C LEU A 187 -4.98 -4.95 -29.00
N SER A 188 -3.73 -4.51 -29.02
CA SER A 188 -2.56 -5.35 -29.32
C SER A 188 -2.34 -6.41 -28.24
N HIS A 189 -2.46 -6.02 -26.97
CA HIS A 189 -2.43 -6.99 -25.87
C HIS A 189 -3.52 -8.05 -26.02
N LEU A 190 -4.74 -7.64 -26.37
CA LEU A 190 -5.84 -8.57 -26.59
C LEU A 190 -5.60 -9.49 -27.80
N ALA A 191 -5.04 -8.95 -28.89
CA ALA A 191 -4.69 -9.71 -30.07
C ALA A 191 -3.68 -10.83 -29.76
N ILE A 192 -2.65 -10.54 -28.95
CA ILE A 192 -1.68 -11.54 -28.50
C ILE A 192 -2.34 -12.59 -27.60
N GLN A 193 -3.18 -12.18 -26.64
CA GLN A 193 -3.88 -13.12 -25.74
C GLN A 193 -4.86 -14.06 -26.47
N THR A 194 -5.40 -13.61 -27.60
CA THR A 194 -6.40 -14.37 -28.38
C THR A 194 -5.81 -15.00 -29.64
N ASP A 195 -4.48 -14.96 -29.81
CA ASP A 195 -3.76 -15.43 -30.99
C ASP A 195 -4.43 -14.98 -32.30
N SER A 196 -4.75 -13.68 -32.37
CA SER A 196 -5.54 -13.05 -33.43
C SER A 196 -4.82 -11.85 -34.03
N ASN A 197 -5.20 -11.45 -35.24
CA ASN A 197 -4.64 -10.23 -35.87
C ASN A 197 -5.21 -8.96 -35.22
N LEU A 198 -4.37 -7.93 -35.01
CA LEU A 198 -4.80 -6.65 -34.40
C LEU A 198 -5.95 -5.99 -35.17
N GLN A 199 -5.96 -6.07 -36.50
CA GLN A 199 -7.01 -5.46 -37.31
C GLN A 199 -8.38 -6.10 -37.05
N ASP A 200 -8.41 -7.42 -36.90
CA ASP A 200 -9.65 -8.16 -36.64
C ASP A 200 -10.16 -7.88 -35.23
N VAL A 201 -9.24 -7.85 -34.26
CA VAL A 201 -9.57 -7.48 -32.87
C VAL A 201 -10.09 -6.04 -32.80
N ALA A 202 -9.44 -5.09 -33.49
CA ALA A 202 -9.85 -3.70 -33.51
C ALA A 202 -11.26 -3.49 -34.11
N LYS A 203 -11.57 -4.20 -35.20
CA LYS A 203 -12.93 -4.21 -35.79
C LYS A 203 -13.96 -4.80 -34.85
N LYS A 204 -13.63 -5.90 -34.16
CA LYS A 204 -14.56 -6.62 -33.28
C LYS A 204 -14.86 -5.87 -31.98
N VAL A 205 -13.84 -5.29 -31.34
CA VAL A 205 -13.99 -4.64 -30.02
C VAL A 205 -14.36 -3.17 -30.16
N GLY A 206 -13.79 -2.47 -31.14
CA GLY A 206 -13.92 -1.03 -31.32
C GLY A 206 -13.08 -0.22 -30.34
N PHE A 207 -12.26 0.71 -30.86
CA PHE A 207 -11.34 1.51 -30.05
C PHE A 207 -12.03 2.44 -29.05
N GLN A 208 -13.29 2.81 -29.30
CA GLN A 208 -14.08 3.67 -28.42
C GLN A 208 -14.27 3.08 -27.01
N ARG A 209 -14.15 1.76 -26.86
CA ARG A 209 -14.20 1.07 -25.55
C ARG A 209 -12.87 1.09 -24.80
N CYS A 210 -11.80 1.54 -25.46
CA CYS A 210 -10.42 1.51 -24.96
C CYS A 210 -9.88 2.93 -24.68
N ILE A 211 -10.70 3.96 -24.82
CA ILE A 211 -10.37 5.38 -24.59
C ILE A 211 -11.23 5.96 -23.46
N PRO A 212 -10.88 7.14 -22.91
CA PRO A 212 -11.69 7.78 -21.87
C PRO A 212 -13.13 8.01 -22.32
N ARG A 213 -14.10 7.81 -21.43
CA ARG A 213 -15.53 7.97 -21.73
C ARG A 213 -15.87 9.38 -22.23
N SER A 214 -15.27 10.40 -21.66
CA SER A 214 -15.35 11.80 -22.13
C SER A 214 -14.93 11.93 -23.60
N PHE A 215 -13.82 11.31 -24.01
CA PHE A 215 -13.38 11.31 -25.40
C PHE A 215 -14.35 10.54 -26.31
N SER A 216 -14.78 9.35 -25.89
CA SER A 216 -15.75 8.56 -26.65
C SER A 216 -17.06 9.32 -26.87
N LYS A 217 -17.53 10.06 -25.85
CA LYS A 217 -18.70 10.94 -25.95
C LYS A 217 -18.45 12.12 -26.89
N LEU A 218 -17.27 12.75 -26.84
CA LEU A 218 -16.88 13.82 -27.75
C LEU A 218 -16.90 13.37 -29.21
N ILE A 219 -16.36 12.17 -29.50
CA ILE A 219 -16.40 11.58 -30.85
C ILE A 219 -17.84 11.32 -31.28
N SER A 220 -18.67 10.77 -30.38
CA SER A 220 -20.06 10.42 -30.67
C SER A 220 -20.95 11.65 -30.93
N LYS A 221 -20.65 12.79 -30.29
CA LYS A 221 -21.33 14.07 -30.51
C LYS A 221 -20.76 14.89 -31.69
N GLY A 222 -19.59 14.52 -32.21
CA GLY A 222 -18.94 15.22 -33.31
C GLY A 222 -19.67 15.06 -34.64
N ASN A 223 -19.37 15.95 -35.60
CA ASN A 223 -19.93 15.82 -36.95
C ASN A 223 -19.38 14.57 -37.68
N VAL A 224 -20.08 14.15 -38.74
CA VAL A 224 -19.77 12.92 -39.49
C VAL A 224 -18.35 12.91 -40.04
N LEU A 225 -17.86 14.06 -40.53
CA LEU A 225 -16.50 14.20 -41.08
C LEU A 225 -15.44 14.04 -39.99
N THR A 226 -15.64 14.64 -38.81
CA THR A 226 -14.75 14.50 -37.67
C THR A 226 -14.67 13.05 -37.19
N ARG A 227 -15.81 12.37 -37.08
CA ARG A 227 -15.85 10.95 -36.71
C ARG A 227 -15.10 10.09 -37.72
N PHE A 228 -15.40 10.25 -39.01
CA PHE A 228 -14.71 9.53 -40.09
C PHE A 228 -13.20 9.80 -40.09
N ARG A 229 -12.78 11.04 -39.84
CA ARG A 229 -11.35 11.39 -39.76
C ARG A 229 -10.66 10.66 -38.61
N ILE A 230 -11.28 10.60 -37.43
CA ILE A 230 -10.72 9.91 -36.26
C ILE A 230 -10.66 8.40 -36.49
N GLU A 231 -11.70 7.81 -37.07
CA GLU A 231 -11.71 6.39 -37.45
C GLU A 231 -10.60 6.04 -38.44
N ARG A 232 -10.39 6.90 -39.45
CA ARG A 232 -9.29 6.72 -40.43
C ARG A 232 -7.92 6.83 -39.77
N VAL A 233 -7.71 7.84 -38.93
CA VAL A 233 -6.45 8.01 -38.18
C VAL A 233 -6.17 6.77 -37.32
N PHE A 234 -7.18 6.27 -36.60
CA PHE A 234 -7.05 5.06 -35.80
C PHE A 234 -6.74 3.82 -36.66
N ALA A 235 -7.42 3.64 -37.80
CA ALA A 235 -7.14 2.54 -38.73
C ALA A 235 -5.71 2.60 -39.29
N ASP A 236 -5.21 3.81 -39.59
CA ASP A 236 -3.84 4.03 -40.05
C ASP A 236 -2.81 3.69 -38.95
N PHE A 237 -3.07 4.05 -37.69
CA PHE A 237 -2.26 3.63 -36.55
C PHE A 237 -2.22 2.12 -36.41
N VAL A 238 -3.37 1.45 -36.44
CA VAL A 238 -3.46 -0.02 -36.34
C VAL A 238 -2.67 -0.70 -37.44
N ARG A 239 -2.82 -0.26 -38.70
CA ARG A 239 -2.09 -0.83 -39.84
C ARG A 239 -0.58 -0.66 -39.69
N THR A 240 -0.13 0.54 -39.33
CA THR A 240 1.29 0.87 -39.16
C THR A 240 1.90 0.07 -38.02
N PHE A 241 1.19 -0.04 -36.89
CA PHE A 241 1.65 -0.78 -35.72
C PHE A 241 1.74 -2.28 -35.98
N GLN A 242 0.77 -2.85 -36.69
CA GLN A 242 0.81 -4.26 -37.11
C GLN A 242 2.07 -4.53 -37.96
N GLN A 243 2.26 -3.76 -39.03
CA GLN A 243 3.32 -3.98 -40.02
C GLN A 243 4.74 -3.76 -39.46
N HIS A 244 4.92 -2.76 -38.60
CA HIS A 244 6.26 -2.34 -38.16
C HIS A 244 6.67 -2.85 -36.78
N THR A 245 5.71 -3.25 -35.94
CA THR A 245 5.95 -3.65 -34.55
C THR A 245 5.54 -5.10 -34.30
N VAL A 246 4.27 -5.44 -34.56
CA VAL A 246 3.71 -6.77 -34.24
C VAL A 246 4.28 -7.86 -35.16
N ASP A 247 4.20 -7.68 -36.49
CA ASP A 247 4.66 -8.67 -37.48
C ASP A 247 6.17 -8.94 -37.39
N LYS A 248 6.93 -7.98 -36.86
CA LYS A 248 8.37 -8.10 -36.66
C LYS A 248 8.75 -8.78 -35.33
N GLY A 249 7.78 -9.20 -34.53
CA GLY A 249 8.02 -9.82 -33.21
C GLY A 249 8.73 -8.90 -32.22
N ARG A 250 8.64 -7.58 -32.40
CA ARG A 250 9.39 -6.58 -31.62
C ARG A 250 8.73 -6.21 -30.29
N LEU A 251 7.61 -6.85 -29.95
CA LEU A 251 6.80 -6.44 -28.83
C LEU A 251 6.14 -7.66 -28.17
N GLY A 252 6.60 -8.00 -26.98
CA GLY A 252 5.97 -9.02 -26.14
C GLY A 252 4.86 -8.43 -25.28
N THR A 253 4.14 -9.32 -24.58
CA THR A 253 3.02 -8.95 -23.71
C THR A 253 3.46 -8.01 -22.58
N GLN A 254 4.64 -8.24 -22.00
CA GLN A 254 5.16 -7.44 -20.89
C GLN A 254 5.52 -6.02 -21.34
N GLU A 255 6.15 -5.88 -22.50
CA GLU A 255 6.53 -4.58 -23.07
C GLU A 255 5.31 -3.72 -23.38
N ILE A 256 4.19 -4.32 -23.83
CA ILE A 256 2.92 -3.61 -24.01
C ILE A 256 2.42 -3.06 -22.68
N MET A 257 2.42 -3.89 -21.63
CA MET A 257 1.95 -3.47 -20.30
C MET A 257 2.82 -2.33 -19.75
N TYR A 258 4.14 -2.44 -19.86
CA TYR A 258 5.07 -1.38 -19.45
C TYR A 258 4.84 -0.09 -20.22
N LYS A 259 4.71 -0.19 -21.55
CA LYS A 259 4.48 1.00 -22.38
C LYS A 259 3.14 1.66 -22.07
N TYR A 260 2.08 0.88 -21.86
CA TYR A 260 0.77 1.40 -21.50
C TYR A 260 0.79 2.13 -20.16
N ILE A 261 1.35 1.51 -19.12
CA ILE A 261 1.42 2.10 -17.78
C ILE A 261 2.33 3.33 -17.79
N SER A 262 3.47 3.26 -18.48
CA SER A 262 4.36 4.43 -18.64
C SER A 262 3.66 5.58 -19.36
N THR A 263 2.93 5.31 -20.46
CA THR A 263 2.17 6.37 -21.13
C THR A 263 1.07 6.92 -20.21
N LEU A 264 0.37 6.08 -19.43
CA LEU A 264 -0.62 6.53 -18.45
C LEU A 264 0.01 7.43 -17.38
N GLU A 265 1.19 7.10 -16.86
CA GLU A 265 1.93 7.96 -15.94
C GLU A 265 2.13 9.37 -16.51
N HIS A 266 2.48 9.48 -17.80
CA HIS A 266 2.68 10.78 -18.46
C HIS A 266 1.37 11.53 -18.69
N LEU A 267 0.30 10.83 -19.08
CA LEU A 267 -1.01 11.44 -19.33
C LEU A 267 -1.71 11.87 -18.05
N ALA A 268 -1.49 11.15 -16.96
CA ALA A 268 -2.12 11.36 -15.67
C ALA A 268 -1.05 11.58 -14.59
N PRO A 269 -0.65 12.85 -14.33
CA PRO A 269 0.33 13.15 -13.29
C PRO A 269 -0.08 12.67 -11.89
N ARG A 270 -1.40 12.59 -11.62
CA ARG A 270 -1.97 12.08 -10.35
C ARG A 270 -2.00 10.56 -10.23
N PHE A 271 -1.66 9.83 -11.29
CA PHE A 271 -1.62 8.37 -11.24
C PHE A 271 -0.55 7.91 -10.24
N GLY A 272 -0.98 7.15 -9.23
CA GLY A 272 -0.12 6.68 -8.15
C GLY A 272 0.19 7.70 -7.03
N THR A 273 -0.59 8.79 -6.90
CA THR A 273 -0.43 9.80 -5.83
C THR A 273 -1.73 10.15 -5.11
N GLU A 274 -1.78 10.08 -3.78
CA GLU A 274 -2.98 10.43 -2.98
C GLU A 274 -2.87 11.84 -2.40
N THR A 275 -3.92 12.65 -2.57
CA THR A 275 -3.97 14.05 -2.13
C THR A 275 -5.13 14.30 -1.16
N PHE A 276 -4.82 14.61 0.09
CA PHE A 276 -5.82 14.81 1.13
C PHE A 276 -6.10 16.31 1.34
N PRO A 277 -7.33 16.78 1.08
CA PRO A 277 -7.73 18.13 1.45
C PRO A 277 -7.94 18.20 2.97
N VAL A 278 -7.28 19.16 3.62
CA VAL A 278 -7.36 19.35 5.08
C VAL A 278 -7.84 20.76 5.42
N SER A 279 -8.65 20.87 6.48
CA SER A 279 -9.17 22.16 6.96
C SER A 279 -8.11 22.94 7.74
N HIS A 280 -7.13 22.25 8.31
CA HIS A 280 -6.09 22.82 9.14
C HIS A 280 -4.78 22.02 9.02
N LEU A 281 -3.66 22.73 8.93
CA LEU A 281 -2.31 22.16 8.93
C LEU A 281 -1.37 23.09 9.68
N GLU A 282 -0.72 22.57 10.72
CA GLU A 282 0.32 23.26 11.49
C GLU A 282 1.63 22.47 11.45
N ARG A 283 2.75 23.19 11.38
CA ARG A 283 4.10 22.62 11.50
C ARG A 283 4.78 23.19 12.74
N ARG A 284 5.43 22.32 13.52
CA ARG A 284 6.33 22.73 14.60
C ARG A 284 7.76 22.33 14.25
N GLU A 285 8.69 23.27 14.38
CA GLU A 285 10.13 23.08 14.15
C GLU A 285 10.88 22.92 15.50
N ASP A 286 12.04 22.27 15.51
CA ASP A 286 12.81 22.02 16.74
C ASP A 286 13.28 23.34 17.37
N GLY A 287 13.06 23.50 18.69
CA GLY A 287 13.56 24.65 19.45
C GLY A 287 12.57 25.81 19.69
N ASP A 288 11.30 25.70 19.29
CA ASP A 288 10.30 26.68 19.72
C ASP A 288 9.97 26.44 21.20
N GLY A 289 10.70 27.13 22.08
CA GLY A 289 10.67 27.03 23.55
C GLY A 289 9.36 27.45 24.22
N GLY A 290 8.24 27.37 23.50
CA GLY A 290 6.90 27.48 24.05
C GLY A 290 6.42 26.09 24.46
N SER A 291 6.45 25.79 25.76
CA SER A 291 5.62 24.72 26.35
C SER A 291 4.14 25.11 26.26
N SER A 292 3.62 25.15 25.04
CA SER A 292 2.23 25.40 24.75
C SER A 292 1.65 24.06 24.33
N TYR A 293 1.44 23.17 25.32
CA TYR A 293 0.38 22.17 25.25
C TYR A 293 -0.96 22.92 25.26
N SER A 294 -1.17 23.74 24.24
CA SER A 294 -2.30 24.62 24.11
C SER A 294 -3.31 23.90 23.25
N SER A 295 -4.25 23.31 23.98
CA SER A 295 -5.66 23.46 23.66
C SER A 295 -6.31 22.42 22.74
N THR A 296 -6.61 21.24 23.32
CA THR A 296 -7.80 20.44 22.94
C THR A 296 -9.10 21.16 23.31
N THR A 297 -9.25 22.43 22.94
CA THR A 297 -10.34 23.30 23.41
C THR A 297 -11.17 23.86 22.26
N HIS A 298 -11.26 23.08 21.19
CA HIS A 298 -12.45 23.03 20.33
C HIS A 298 -13.21 21.71 20.48
N ALA A 299 -13.06 21.03 21.62
CA ALA A 299 -13.99 19.99 22.06
C ALA A 299 -15.04 20.63 22.99
N GLN A 300 -16.01 21.32 22.41
CA GLN A 300 -17.29 21.62 23.06
C GLN A 300 -18.38 21.39 22.03
N GLY A 301 -19.36 20.59 22.44
CA GLY A 301 -20.22 19.82 21.56
C GLY A 301 -20.95 20.67 20.52
N VAL A 302 -20.87 20.20 19.28
CA VAL A 302 -21.95 20.40 18.33
C VAL A 302 -22.13 19.08 17.60
N SER A 303 -23.17 18.35 17.97
CA SER A 303 -23.88 17.50 17.01
C SER A 303 -24.38 18.43 15.89
N LYS A 304 -23.58 18.63 14.86
CA LYS A 304 -24.01 19.18 13.58
C LYS A 304 -23.37 18.32 12.50
N ASP A 305 -24.13 17.32 12.09
CA ASP A 305 -24.11 16.90 10.71
C ASP A 305 -24.12 18.15 9.82
N ASN A 306 -23.18 18.21 8.87
CA ASN A 306 -23.14 19.13 7.72
C ASN A 306 -22.50 20.53 7.89
N PHE A 307 -21.40 20.69 8.65
CA PHE A 307 -20.50 21.82 8.40
C PHE A 307 -19.03 21.39 8.30
N THR A 308 -18.58 21.12 7.07
CA THR A 308 -17.17 20.88 6.75
C THR A 308 -16.46 22.23 6.67
N ALA A 309 -15.47 22.46 7.54
CA ALA A 309 -14.63 23.65 7.45
C ALA A 309 -13.96 23.72 6.05
N PRO A 310 -13.81 24.92 5.46
CA PRO A 310 -13.22 25.05 4.14
C PRO A 310 -11.80 24.50 4.12
N THR A 311 -11.44 23.80 3.04
CA THR A 311 -10.08 23.29 2.82
C THR A 311 -9.10 24.46 2.75
N THR A 312 -8.03 24.38 3.54
CA THR A 312 -6.97 25.40 3.58
C THR A 312 -5.66 24.88 2.99
N HIS A 313 -5.44 23.56 3.04
CA HIS A 313 -4.24 22.91 2.56
C HIS A 313 -4.57 21.59 1.87
N GLU A 314 -3.62 21.12 1.07
CA GLU A 314 -3.61 19.77 0.51
C GLU A 314 -2.31 19.08 0.93
N ILE A 315 -2.42 17.79 1.30
CA ILE A 315 -1.28 16.92 1.60
C ILE A 315 -1.21 15.85 0.51
N MET A 316 -0.13 15.81 -0.26
CA MET A 316 0.12 14.79 -1.28
C MET A 316 1.12 13.75 -0.77
N VAL A 317 0.82 12.48 -1.02
CA VAL A 317 1.68 11.35 -0.69
C VAL A 317 1.99 10.56 -1.97
N SER A 318 3.27 10.27 -2.19
CA SER A 318 3.72 9.39 -3.28
C SER A 318 4.89 8.52 -2.86
N GLY A 319 4.98 7.31 -3.39
CA GLY A 319 6.06 6.38 -3.03
C GLY A 319 7.47 6.90 -3.32
N THR A 320 7.61 7.80 -4.30
CA THR A 320 8.92 8.33 -4.73
C THR A 320 9.30 9.65 -4.06
N LYS A 321 8.34 10.45 -3.58
CA LYS A 321 8.62 11.80 -3.02
C LYS A 321 8.23 11.96 -1.55
N GLY A 322 7.70 10.94 -0.90
CA GLY A 322 7.29 11.02 0.50
C GLY A 322 6.03 11.87 0.68
N ILE A 323 6.03 12.70 1.74
CA ILE A 323 4.93 13.57 2.12
C ILE A 323 5.23 15.00 1.67
N GLN A 324 4.32 15.58 0.90
CA GLN A 324 4.37 16.97 0.44
C GLN A 324 3.07 17.69 0.79
N TRP A 325 3.10 19.01 0.90
CA TRP A 325 1.92 19.81 1.19
C TRP A 325 1.94 21.15 0.46
N ARG A 326 0.76 21.77 0.32
CA ARG A 326 0.62 23.13 -0.23
C ARG A 326 -0.60 23.85 0.37
N LYS A 327 -0.61 25.18 0.28
CA LYS A 327 -1.76 26.01 0.64
C LYS A 327 -2.73 26.11 -0.53
N VAL A 328 -4.04 26.08 -0.26
CA VAL A 328 -5.08 26.14 -1.28
C VAL A 328 -6.13 27.17 -0.88
N SER A 329 -6.57 28.01 -1.82
CA SER A 329 -7.72 28.89 -1.63
C SER A 329 -9.01 28.11 -1.87
N GLY A 330 -10.06 28.38 -1.08
CA GLY A 330 -11.29 27.57 -0.96
C GLY A 330 -12.12 27.28 -2.22
N GLN A 331 -11.65 27.64 -3.42
CA GLN A 331 -12.24 27.30 -4.72
C GLN A 331 -11.45 26.24 -5.51
N LYS A 332 -10.24 25.85 -5.05
CA LYS A 332 -9.33 24.94 -5.77
C LYS A 332 -9.06 23.61 -5.05
N ALA A 333 -9.79 23.27 -3.99
CA ALA A 333 -9.62 21.98 -3.32
C ALA A 333 -9.99 20.84 -4.29
N GLN A 334 -8.99 20.15 -4.82
CA GLN A 334 -9.19 19.12 -5.82
C GLN A 334 -9.50 17.81 -5.11
N ALA A 335 -10.68 17.25 -5.39
CA ALA A 335 -11.05 15.95 -4.86
C ALA A 335 -10.08 14.86 -5.37
N ASN A 336 -9.69 13.93 -4.50
CA ASN A 336 -8.97 12.72 -4.87
C ASN A 336 -9.65 12.02 -6.05
N SER A 337 -8.99 12.00 -7.22
CA SER A 337 -9.48 11.32 -8.41
C SER A 337 -8.95 9.88 -8.44
N TYR A 338 -9.32 9.08 -7.43
CA TYR A 338 -9.22 7.63 -7.57
C TYR A 338 -10.60 7.12 -7.98
N LEU A 339 -10.65 6.38 -9.09
CA LEU A 339 -11.82 5.61 -9.51
C LEU A 339 -13.15 6.41 -9.48
N ARG A 340 -13.19 7.58 -10.14
CA ARG A 340 -14.42 8.37 -10.30
C ARG A 340 -15.36 7.66 -11.27
N ASN A 341 -16.10 6.66 -10.79
CA ASN A 341 -17.23 6.09 -11.52
C ASN A 341 -18.51 6.41 -10.76
N ASP A 342 -19.32 7.32 -11.30
CA ASP A 342 -20.78 7.14 -11.24
C ASP A 342 -21.54 8.01 -12.24
N TYR A 343 -22.48 7.34 -12.92
CA TYR A 343 -23.48 7.87 -13.85
C TYR A 343 -24.37 8.97 -13.25
N MET A 344 -24.39 9.10 -11.92
CA MET A 344 -25.24 10.04 -11.19
C MET A 344 -24.77 11.50 -11.19
N ASN A 345 -23.49 11.77 -11.52
CA ASN A 345 -23.00 13.15 -11.60
C ASN A 345 -23.46 13.91 -12.86
N TYR A 346 -24.04 13.23 -13.85
CA TYR A 346 -24.58 13.89 -15.05
C TYR A 346 -25.85 14.71 -14.82
N MET A 347 -26.53 14.53 -13.67
CA MET A 347 -27.79 15.22 -13.38
C MET A 347 -27.64 16.51 -12.53
N ARG A 348 -26.42 16.89 -12.10
CA ARG A 348 -26.23 17.97 -11.10
C ARG A 348 -25.17 19.04 -11.40
N LYS A 349 -24.78 19.28 -12.65
CA LYS A 349 -23.99 20.47 -13.00
C LYS A 349 -24.88 21.57 -13.61
N THR A 350 -25.33 22.51 -12.78
CA THR A 350 -25.80 23.83 -13.27
C THR A 350 -24.58 24.66 -13.71
N LYS A 351 -24.64 25.20 -14.93
CA LYS A 351 -23.63 26.11 -15.48
C LYS A 351 -23.44 27.32 -14.57
N HIS A 352 -22.27 27.46 -13.96
CA HIS A 352 -21.79 28.75 -13.47
C HIS A 352 -20.59 29.19 -14.31
N GLN A 353 -20.79 30.25 -15.10
CA GLN A 353 -19.72 31.02 -15.75
C GLN A 353 -18.90 31.74 -14.68
N SER A 354 -17.57 31.60 -14.69
CA SER A 354 -16.68 32.45 -13.91
C SER A 354 -15.73 33.21 -14.84
N ASN A 355 -16.01 34.50 -15.02
CA ASN A 355 -15.03 35.51 -15.40
C ASN A 355 -14.57 36.21 -14.11
N GLN A 356 -13.28 36.18 -13.78
CA GLN A 356 -12.47 37.24 -13.13
C GLN A 356 -11.12 36.68 -12.60
N PRO A 357 -10.06 37.51 -12.49
CA PRO A 357 -8.67 37.07 -12.61
C PRO A 357 -7.96 36.66 -11.30
N ASN A 358 -6.96 35.80 -11.49
CA ASN A 358 -6.14 35.08 -10.52
C ASN A 358 -5.40 35.97 -9.49
N GLY A 359 -5.59 35.67 -8.20
CA GLY A 359 -4.65 36.01 -7.13
C GLY A 359 -3.55 34.95 -7.01
N ASN A 360 -2.29 35.38 -7.10
CA ASN A 360 -1.08 34.56 -6.98
C ASN A 360 -1.04 33.77 -5.66
N THR A 361 -1.40 32.49 -5.72
CA THR A 361 -0.98 31.49 -4.74
C THR A 361 0.04 30.59 -5.46
N PRO A 362 1.25 30.37 -4.92
CA PRO A 362 2.21 29.49 -5.56
C PRO A 362 1.63 28.07 -5.59
N ASP A 363 1.50 27.50 -6.78
CA ASP A 363 1.00 26.12 -7.00
C ASP A 363 2.08 25.06 -6.64
N GLU A 364 3.08 25.45 -5.83
CA GLU A 364 4.29 24.69 -5.57
C GLU A 364 4.14 23.78 -4.34
N TRP A 365 4.56 22.52 -4.50
CA TRP A 365 4.54 21.52 -3.43
C TRP A 365 5.76 21.65 -2.53
N THR A 366 5.53 21.83 -1.24
CA THR A 366 6.58 21.85 -0.21
C THR A 366 6.77 20.44 0.36
N VAL A 367 8.01 19.94 0.41
CA VAL A 367 8.32 18.65 1.04
C VAL A 367 8.24 18.77 2.56
N PHE A 368 7.59 17.83 3.23
CA PHE A 368 7.62 17.69 4.68
C PHE A 368 8.71 16.70 5.11
N CYS A 369 8.55 15.43 4.76
CA CYS A 369 9.54 14.39 5.06
C CYS A 369 9.36 13.18 4.15
N ASP A 370 10.38 12.35 4.09
CA ASP A 370 10.32 11.00 3.54
C ASP A 370 9.89 9.97 4.58
N PHE A 371 9.41 8.81 4.14
CA PHE A 371 8.85 7.80 5.04
C PHE A 371 9.83 7.29 6.11
N PRO A 372 11.11 6.97 5.80
CA PRO A 372 12.06 6.51 6.81
C PRO A 372 12.36 7.53 7.93
N GLU A 373 12.03 8.81 7.72
CA GLU A 373 12.22 9.87 8.70
C GLU A 373 11.10 9.91 9.75
N ILE A 374 9.97 9.26 9.49
CA ILE A 374 8.83 9.23 10.41
C ILE A 374 9.17 8.37 11.63
N THR A 375 9.03 8.94 12.82
CA THR A 375 9.22 8.20 14.07
C THR A 375 7.92 7.60 14.57
N HIS A 376 6.84 8.37 14.60
CA HIS A 376 5.53 7.89 15.06
C HIS A 376 4.40 8.74 14.51
N ILE A 377 3.21 8.15 14.50
CA ILE A 377 1.98 8.83 14.11
C ILE A 377 0.92 8.65 15.20
N ALA A 378 0.35 9.76 15.66
CA ALA A 378 -0.75 9.77 16.59
C ALA A 378 -2.04 10.20 15.88
N ILE A 379 -3.14 9.47 16.14
CA ILE A 379 -4.47 9.75 15.60
C ILE A 379 -5.47 9.97 16.75
N SER A 380 -6.34 10.97 16.62
CA SER A 380 -7.45 11.22 17.56
C SER A 380 -8.66 11.74 16.77
N GLY A 381 -9.65 10.87 16.55
CA GLY A 381 -10.78 11.18 15.67
C GLY A 381 -10.31 11.44 14.24
N ALA A 382 -10.45 12.68 13.79
CA ALA A 382 -9.99 13.15 12.46
C ALA A 382 -8.63 13.87 12.51
N ASN A 383 -8.04 14.06 13.69
CA ASN A 383 -6.77 14.76 13.85
C ASN A 383 -5.60 13.79 13.79
N VAL A 384 -4.53 14.21 13.11
CA VAL A 384 -3.30 13.45 12.88
C VAL A 384 -2.10 14.31 13.30
N CYS A 385 -1.15 13.77 14.08
CA CYS A 385 0.22 14.32 14.19
C CYS A 385 1.21 13.28 13.68
N ILE A 386 2.06 13.72 12.76
CA ILE A 386 3.19 12.95 12.22
C ILE A 386 4.45 13.57 12.80
N SER A 387 5.26 12.79 13.51
CA SER A 387 6.54 13.27 14.05
C SER A 387 7.72 12.59 13.38
N THR A 388 8.79 13.33 13.18
CA THR A 388 10.00 12.91 12.47
C THR A 388 11.22 12.80 13.40
N LEU A 389 12.35 12.31 12.88
CA LEU A 389 13.59 12.09 13.63
C LEU A 389 14.24 13.38 14.14
N ASP A 390 14.00 14.50 13.45
CA ASP A 390 14.47 15.85 13.77
C ASP A 390 13.50 16.62 14.69
N ASN A 391 12.58 15.92 15.37
CA ASN A 391 11.55 16.48 16.25
C ASN A 391 10.57 17.44 15.56
N HIS A 392 10.52 17.51 14.24
CA HIS A 392 9.43 18.21 13.56
C HIS A 392 8.11 17.44 13.73
N CYS A 393 6.99 18.15 13.88
CA CYS A 393 5.65 17.54 13.74
C CYS A 393 4.81 18.33 12.73
N MET A 394 4.07 17.58 11.91
CA MET A 394 2.94 18.07 11.14
C MET A 394 1.65 17.64 11.83
N GLU A 395 0.84 18.61 12.25
CA GLU A 395 -0.52 18.38 12.73
C GLU A 395 -1.53 18.71 11.63
N ALA A 396 -2.43 17.79 11.31
CA ALA A 396 -3.43 17.95 10.26
C ALA A 396 -4.82 17.53 10.74
N GLN A 397 -5.84 18.28 10.34
CA GLN A 397 -7.25 17.95 10.57
C GLN A 397 -7.89 17.44 9.27
N MET A 398 -8.20 16.15 9.24
CA MET A 398 -8.87 15.48 8.12
C MET A 398 -10.38 15.75 8.15
N ASN A 399 -11.09 15.45 7.07
CA ASN A 399 -12.54 15.68 6.97
C ASN A 399 -13.35 14.65 7.77
N SER A 400 -12.77 13.48 8.04
CA SER A 400 -13.41 12.44 8.85
C SER A 400 -12.39 11.52 9.53
N SER A 401 -12.83 10.77 10.54
CA SER A 401 -11.99 9.73 11.15
C SER A 401 -11.64 8.60 10.16
N GLN A 402 -12.55 8.28 9.24
CA GLN A 402 -12.29 7.28 8.20
C GLN A 402 -11.21 7.76 7.22
N GLU A 403 -11.25 9.02 6.81
CA GLU A 403 -10.21 9.62 5.98
C GLU A 403 -8.86 9.67 6.71
N ALA A 404 -8.84 9.98 8.00
CA ALA A 404 -7.63 9.92 8.81
C ALA A 404 -7.03 8.50 8.84
N ARG A 405 -7.84 7.46 9.05
CA ARG A 405 -7.38 6.06 8.99
C ARG A 405 -6.89 5.68 7.58
N SER A 406 -7.55 6.18 6.53
CA SER A 406 -7.10 6.02 5.14
C SER A 406 -5.72 6.67 4.93
N PHE A 407 -5.51 7.89 5.41
CA PHE A 407 -4.25 8.61 5.30
C PHE A 407 -3.12 7.92 6.09
N ILE A 408 -3.36 7.51 7.35
CA ILE A 408 -2.30 6.87 8.15
C ILE A 408 -1.94 5.49 7.60
N SER A 409 -2.91 4.71 7.13
CA SER A 409 -2.62 3.40 6.52
C SER A 409 -1.79 3.52 5.24
N LEU A 410 -1.87 4.65 4.52
CA LEU A 410 -0.99 4.94 3.39
C LEU A 410 0.46 5.19 3.84
N LEU A 411 0.63 6.03 4.86
CA LEU A 411 1.97 6.35 5.39
C LEU A 411 2.63 5.11 6.00
N ASP A 412 1.87 4.32 6.77
CA ASP A 412 2.33 3.07 7.37
C ASP A 412 2.75 2.04 6.32
N GLY A 413 1.97 1.88 5.24
CA GLY A 413 2.31 0.93 4.19
C GLY A 413 3.53 1.34 3.36
N TYR A 414 3.68 2.63 3.04
CA TYR A 414 4.92 3.11 2.40
C TYR A 414 6.12 2.98 3.35
N TYR A 415 5.98 3.30 4.63
CA TYR A 415 7.02 3.08 5.63
C TYR A 415 7.48 1.62 5.66
N ARG A 416 6.54 0.66 5.65
CA ARG A 416 6.89 -0.77 5.57
C ARG A 416 7.61 -1.17 4.28
N LEU A 417 7.33 -0.48 3.18
CA LEU A 417 7.98 -0.74 1.90
C LEU A 417 9.35 -0.07 1.77
N THR A 418 9.65 1.00 2.51
CA THR A 418 10.87 1.79 2.29
C THR A 418 11.79 1.91 3.50
N ALA A 419 11.29 1.64 4.71
CA ALA A 419 12.03 1.82 5.97
C ALA A 419 12.18 0.50 6.73
N ASP A 420 11.07 -0.12 7.13
CA ASP A 420 11.08 -1.32 7.96
C ASP A 420 9.87 -2.23 7.70
N ALA A 421 10.09 -3.37 7.08
CA ALA A 421 9.04 -4.29 6.63
C ALA A 421 8.28 -4.99 7.78
N HIS A 422 8.79 -4.94 9.00
CA HIS A 422 8.26 -5.68 10.15
C HIS A 422 7.72 -4.77 11.26
N HIS A 423 7.72 -3.45 11.05
CA HIS A 423 7.24 -2.46 12.00
C HIS A 423 5.96 -1.76 11.52
N TYR A 424 5.25 -1.09 12.43
CA TYR A 424 4.09 -0.24 12.12
C TYR A 424 4.17 1.07 12.89
N LEU A 425 3.72 2.17 12.28
CA LEU A 425 3.83 3.52 12.83
C LEU A 425 2.66 3.91 13.74
N CYS A 426 1.52 3.21 13.63
CA CYS A 426 0.31 3.53 14.37
C CYS A 426 -0.55 2.27 14.59
N HIS A 427 -0.79 1.92 15.86
CA HIS A 427 -1.55 0.72 16.23
C HIS A 427 -3.00 0.75 15.72
N GLU A 428 -3.62 1.93 15.63
CA GLU A 428 -5.00 2.12 15.17
C GLU A 428 -5.25 1.70 13.71
N VAL A 429 -4.20 1.55 12.90
CA VAL A 429 -4.28 1.08 11.51
C VAL A 429 -3.34 -0.09 11.21
N ALA A 430 -2.67 -0.62 12.24
CA ALA A 430 -1.64 -1.64 12.08
C ALA A 430 -2.24 -2.92 11.47
N PRO A 431 -1.63 -3.50 10.42
CA PRO A 431 -2.12 -4.74 9.83
C PRO A 431 -2.09 -5.89 10.84
N PRO A 432 -3.19 -6.66 10.99
CA PRO A 432 -3.26 -7.77 11.93
C PRO A 432 -2.11 -8.77 11.78
N ARG A 433 -1.71 -9.10 10.54
CA ARG A 433 -0.59 -10.00 10.27
C ARG A 433 0.76 -9.43 10.71
N VAL A 434 0.98 -8.12 10.63
CA VAL A 434 2.22 -7.49 11.11
C VAL A 434 2.26 -7.52 12.64
N VAL A 435 1.15 -7.20 13.31
CA VAL A 435 1.03 -7.32 14.77
C VAL A 435 1.28 -8.75 15.24
N LEU A 436 0.68 -9.74 14.57
CA LEU A 436 0.92 -11.17 14.83
C LEU A 436 2.39 -11.54 14.63
N SER A 437 3.01 -11.04 13.57
CA SER A 437 4.41 -11.32 13.22
C SER A 437 5.36 -10.77 14.28
N GLU A 438 5.14 -9.53 14.72
CA GLU A 438 5.95 -8.90 15.75
C GLU A 438 5.85 -9.66 17.09
N ALA A 439 4.65 -10.05 17.51
CA ALA A 439 4.44 -10.82 18.74
C ALA A 439 5.12 -12.20 18.73
N ASN A 440 5.36 -12.76 17.54
CA ASN A 440 5.92 -14.09 17.32
C ASN A 440 7.34 -14.09 16.74
N GLY A 441 7.94 -12.92 16.51
CA GLY A 441 9.26 -12.83 15.89
C GLY A 441 9.33 -13.31 14.45
N LEU A 442 8.22 -13.26 13.70
CA LEU A 442 8.14 -13.72 12.31
C LEU A 442 8.72 -12.68 11.36
N HIS A 443 9.53 -13.15 10.42
CA HIS A 443 9.84 -12.37 9.23
C HIS A 443 8.67 -12.41 8.24
N GLY A 444 8.53 -11.36 7.40
CA GLY A 444 7.74 -11.42 6.18
C GLY A 444 8.25 -12.47 5.17
N PRO A 445 7.67 -12.53 3.96
CA PRO A 445 8.00 -13.50 2.90
C PRO A 445 9.38 -13.24 2.26
N MET A 446 10.42 -13.34 3.07
CA MET A 446 11.80 -13.09 2.69
C MET A 446 12.34 -14.23 1.81
N HIS A 447 13.11 -13.88 0.78
CA HIS A 447 13.72 -14.85 -0.12
C HIS A 447 14.81 -15.66 0.57
N ASP A 448 15.01 -16.88 0.07
CA ASP A 448 15.91 -17.87 0.63
C ASP A 448 17.37 -17.40 0.72
N ASP A 449 17.82 -16.53 -0.18
CA ASP A 449 19.18 -15.95 -0.13
C ASP A 449 19.38 -15.05 1.11
N PHE A 450 18.37 -14.24 1.47
CA PHE A 450 18.42 -13.39 2.66
C PHE A 450 18.27 -14.21 3.95
N VAL A 451 17.45 -15.26 3.91
CA VAL A 451 17.33 -16.25 5.00
C VAL A 451 18.68 -16.86 5.30
N LEU A 452 19.35 -17.37 4.26
CA LEU A 452 20.66 -18.00 4.39
C LEU A 452 21.72 -17.01 4.86
N LEU A 453 21.72 -15.77 4.34
CA LEU A 453 22.63 -14.71 4.80
C LEU A 453 22.47 -14.43 6.30
N LYS A 454 21.23 -14.28 6.77
CA LYS A 454 20.94 -14.00 8.18
C LYS A 454 21.35 -15.16 9.08
N LEU A 455 20.97 -16.38 8.71
CA LEU A 455 21.37 -17.60 9.43
C LEU A 455 22.90 -17.72 9.52
N LYS A 456 23.64 -17.45 8.44
CA LYS A 456 25.12 -17.45 8.44
C LYS A 456 25.71 -16.38 9.34
N LYS A 457 25.20 -15.14 9.26
CA LYS A 457 25.71 -14.00 10.05
C LYS A 457 25.52 -14.24 11.55
N GLU A 458 24.44 -14.91 11.93
CA GLU A 458 24.13 -15.23 13.31
C GLU A 458 24.54 -16.66 13.70
N ALA A 459 25.27 -17.42 12.87
CA ALA A 459 25.58 -18.84 13.10
C ALA A 459 26.61 -19.13 14.21
N ALA A 460 26.85 -18.18 15.13
CA ALA A 460 27.81 -18.33 16.23
C ALA A 460 27.50 -19.55 17.11
N GLU A 461 26.22 -19.91 17.25
CA GLU A 461 25.75 -21.05 18.04
C GLU A 461 25.04 -22.09 17.17
N GLU A 462 25.25 -23.36 17.49
CA GLU A 462 24.52 -24.48 16.88
C GLU A 462 23.02 -24.39 17.21
N GLY A 463 22.17 -24.73 16.24
CA GLY A 463 20.72 -24.68 16.39
C GLY A 463 20.11 -23.29 16.23
N THR A 464 20.84 -22.37 15.59
CA THR A 464 20.30 -21.10 15.11
C THR A 464 19.26 -21.35 14.01
N PHE A 465 18.08 -20.74 14.14
CA PHE A 465 16.98 -20.87 13.21
C PHE A 465 16.28 -19.52 13.02
N LEU A 466 15.43 -19.42 11.99
CA LEU A 466 14.51 -18.29 11.85
C LEU A 466 13.13 -18.77 11.42
N VAL A 467 12.13 -17.94 11.67
CA VAL A 467 10.75 -18.16 11.25
C VAL A 467 10.31 -17.03 10.32
N ARG A 468 9.68 -17.39 9.21
CA ARG A 468 9.18 -16.44 8.20
C ARG A 468 7.85 -16.88 7.63
N TRP A 469 7.05 -15.94 7.13
CA TRP A 469 5.93 -16.29 6.25
C TRP A 469 6.44 -16.96 4.97
N SER A 470 5.63 -17.88 4.42
CA SER A 470 5.91 -18.46 3.11
C SER A 470 5.84 -17.38 2.04
N ALA A 471 6.73 -17.46 1.05
CA ALA A 471 6.72 -16.56 -0.10
C ALA A 471 5.67 -16.98 -1.15
N LEU A 472 5.02 -18.13 -0.96
CA LEU A 472 4.12 -18.74 -1.95
C LEU A 472 2.73 -19.07 -1.40
N ASP A 473 2.55 -19.09 -0.08
CA ASP A 473 1.31 -19.55 0.56
C ASP A 473 0.97 -18.63 1.75
N TYR A 474 -0.24 -18.09 1.77
CA TYR A 474 -0.67 -17.12 2.79
C TYR A 474 -0.92 -17.73 4.17
N HIS A 475 -1.04 -19.05 4.25
CA HIS A 475 -1.42 -19.79 5.45
C HIS A 475 -0.28 -20.67 5.99
N ARG A 476 0.93 -20.54 5.42
CA ARG A 476 2.12 -21.27 5.86
C ARG A 476 3.20 -20.35 6.40
N ILE A 477 3.80 -20.80 7.49
CA ILE A 477 5.01 -20.26 8.08
C ILE A 477 6.13 -21.29 7.86
N ILE A 478 7.34 -20.81 7.62
CA ILE A 478 8.52 -21.62 7.36
C ILE A 478 9.50 -21.41 8.50
N LEU A 479 9.86 -22.50 9.17
CA LEU A 479 10.99 -22.57 10.10
C LEU A 479 12.22 -23.01 9.30
N ALA A 480 13.21 -22.14 9.20
CA ALA A 480 14.45 -22.38 8.47
C ALA A 480 15.62 -22.61 9.43
N VAL A 481 16.34 -23.71 9.25
CA VAL A 481 17.54 -24.06 10.04
C VAL A 481 18.75 -24.16 9.12
N LEU A 482 19.88 -23.61 9.56
CA LEU A 482 21.12 -23.69 8.80
C LEU A 482 21.57 -25.15 8.67
N ASN A 483 21.88 -25.57 7.45
CA ASN A 483 22.42 -26.90 7.16
C ASN A 483 23.93 -26.79 6.89
N LYS A 484 24.73 -27.20 7.86
CA LYS A 484 26.19 -27.28 7.75
C LYS A 484 26.55 -28.65 7.16
N ASN A 485 26.48 -28.78 5.84
CA ASN A 485 26.93 -30.02 5.18
C ASN A 485 28.44 -30.21 5.42
N GLU A 486 28.85 -31.36 5.95
CA GLU A 486 30.26 -31.69 6.25
C GLU A 486 31.12 -31.91 4.99
N ASN A 487 30.50 -32.04 3.81
CA ASN A 487 31.14 -32.48 2.56
C ASN A 487 31.68 -31.34 1.65
N GLY A 488 31.97 -30.15 2.18
CA GLY A 488 32.56 -29.04 1.40
C GLY A 488 31.62 -28.37 0.36
N LEU A 489 30.32 -28.66 0.40
CA LEU A 489 29.30 -28.00 -0.42
C LEU A 489 28.96 -26.61 0.11
N THR A 490 28.40 -25.76 -0.76
CA THR A 490 27.90 -24.44 -0.36
C THR A 490 26.87 -24.57 0.77
N PRO A 491 26.97 -23.77 1.85
CA PRO A 491 26.03 -23.90 2.97
C PRO A 491 24.62 -23.58 2.49
N SER A 492 23.65 -24.39 2.91
CA SER A 492 22.23 -24.28 2.58
C SER A 492 21.39 -24.19 3.87
N HIS A 493 20.08 -24.09 3.77
CA HIS A 493 19.15 -24.26 4.89
C HIS A 493 18.11 -25.33 4.59
N LYS A 494 17.64 -26.01 5.64
CA LYS A 494 16.45 -26.84 5.59
C LYS A 494 15.23 -26.05 6.06
N GLN A 495 14.06 -26.44 5.56
CA GLN A 495 12.80 -25.78 5.83
C GLN A 495 11.80 -26.78 6.41
N PHE A 496 11.17 -26.39 7.52
CA PHE A 496 10.06 -27.11 8.12
C PHE A 496 8.82 -26.21 8.04
N ARG A 497 7.68 -26.80 7.71
CA ARG A 497 6.45 -26.07 7.43
C ARG A 497 5.55 -26.06 8.66
N ILE A 498 5.08 -24.89 9.02
CA ILE A 498 4.11 -24.66 10.09
C ILE A 498 2.83 -24.16 9.44
N GLN A 499 1.73 -24.86 9.65
CA GLN A 499 0.42 -24.46 9.16
C GLN A 499 -0.27 -23.55 10.17
N HIS A 500 -0.85 -22.46 9.68
CA HIS A 500 -1.70 -21.56 10.46
C HIS A 500 -3.17 -21.86 10.15
N ARG A 501 -3.90 -22.42 11.11
CA ARG A 501 -5.32 -22.80 10.98
C ARG A 501 -6.15 -22.02 12.00
N GLY A 502 -6.92 -21.04 11.56
CA GLY A 502 -7.70 -20.19 12.47
C GLY A 502 -6.77 -19.44 13.43
N SER A 503 -6.80 -19.80 14.71
CA SER A 503 -5.94 -19.25 15.77
C SER A 503 -4.81 -20.18 16.22
N MET A 504 -4.66 -21.35 15.58
CA MET A 504 -3.73 -22.40 15.99
C MET A 504 -2.59 -22.60 14.99
N PHE A 505 -1.44 -23.02 15.51
CA PHE A 505 -0.22 -23.30 14.76
C PHE A 505 0.20 -24.75 14.92
N CYS A 506 0.45 -25.44 13.81
CA CYS A 506 0.82 -26.86 13.79
C CYS A 506 2.04 -27.08 12.91
N LEU A 507 3.07 -27.76 13.40
CA LEU A 507 4.20 -28.18 12.57
C LEU A 507 3.77 -29.39 11.71
N GLU A 508 3.98 -29.35 10.40
CA GLU A 508 3.66 -30.47 9.52
C GLU A 508 4.43 -31.73 9.97
N GLY A 509 3.70 -32.82 10.25
CA GLY A 509 4.26 -34.06 10.78
C GLY A 509 4.33 -34.15 12.30
N TRP A 510 3.75 -33.18 13.02
CA TRP A 510 3.63 -33.21 14.48
C TRP A 510 2.18 -32.98 14.92
N ASP A 511 1.61 -33.93 15.64
CA ASP A 511 0.18 -33.93 16.05
C ASP A 511 -0.14 -32.97 17.22
N ARG A 512 0.66 -31.91 17.41
CA ARG A 512 0.44 -30.90 18.45
C ARG A 512 0.06 -29.56 17.84
N GLU A 513 -0.91 -28.92 18.49
CA GLU A 513 -1.36 -27.58 18.16
C GLU A 513 -0.92 -26.58 19.22
N PHE A 514 -0.57 -25.37 18.80
CA PHE A 514 -0.08 -24.31 19.67
C PHE A 514 -0.86 -23.02 19.46
N SER A 515 -1.01 -22.22 20.51
CA SER A 515 -1.71 -20.93 20.45
C SER A 515 -0.85 -19.81 19.84
N SER A 516 0.47 -20.01 19.78
CA SER A 516 1.43 -19.07 19.19
C SER A 516 2.63 -19.80 18.59
N VAL A 517 3.30 -19.16 17.62
CA VAL A 517 4.56 -19.68 17.07
C VAL A 517 5.67 -19.66 18.12
N LYS A 518 5.62 -18.69 19.05
CA LYS A 518 6.55 -18.64 20.18
C LYS A 518 6.44 -19.90 21.04
N GLU A 519 5.22 -20.28 21.43
CA GLU A 519 4.97 -21.51 22.20
C GLU A 519 5.43 -22.77 21.45
N LEU A 520 5.12 -22.85 20.15
CA LEU A 520 5.57 -23.94 19.28
C LEU A 520 7.09 -24.06 19.25
N THR A 521 7.79 -22.94 18.99
CA THR A 521 9.25 -22.93 18.88
C THR A 521 9.94 -23.14 20.22
N ASP A 522 9.37 -22.68 21.33
CA ASP A 522 9.85 -22.98 22.67
C ASP A 522 9.70 -24.46 23.01
N SER A 523 8.60 -25.11 22.61
CA SER A 523 8.46 -26.56 22.76
C SER A 523 9.49 -27.32 21.92
N LEU A 524 9.78 -26.88 20.69
CA LEU A 524 10.77 -27.51 19.80
C LEU A 524 12.20 -27.51 20.35
N LYS A 525 12.54 -26.63 21.29
CA LYS A 525 13.87 -26.61 21.93
C LYS A 525 14.23 -27.90 22.66
N THR A 526 13.23 -28.70 23.01
CA THR A 526 13.40 -30.00 23.68
C THR A 526 13.42 -31.19 22.74
N PHE A 527 13.27 -30.96 21.42
CA PHE A 527 13.19 -32.00 20.41
C PHE A 527 14.33 -31.90 19.38
N VAL A 528 14.55 -33.01 18.67
CA VAL A 528 15.41 -33.06 17.49
C VAL A 528 14.52 -33.19 16.26
N LEU A 529 14.62 -32.23 15.34
CA LEU A 529 13.92 -32.26 14.06
C LEU A 529 14.68 -33.16 13.09
N LYS A 530 13.97 -34.06 12.41
CA LYS A 530 14.55 -34.95 11.39
C LYS A 530 14.03 -34.62 10.00
N SER A 531 14.92 -34.60 9.02
CA SER A 531 14.58 -34.48 7.61
C SER A 531 15.35 -35.53 6.82
N GLY A 532 14.72 -36.69 6.60
CA GLY A 532 15.42 -37.87 6.08
C GLY A 532 16.52 -38.33 7.06
N PRO A 533 17.78 -38.48 6.61
CA PRO A 533 18.89 -38.85 7.50
C PRO A 533 19.40 -37.68 8.37
N ASP A 534 19.09 -36.44 7.98
CA ASP A 534 19.64 -35.25 8.62
C ASP A 534 18.89 -34.92 9.93
N SER A 535 19.64 -34.50 10.96
CA SER A 535 19.10 -34.13 12.28
C SER A 535 19.44 -32.69 12.64
N PHE A 536 18.47 -31.95 13.18
CA PHE A 536 18.58 -30.52 13.48
C PHE A 536 18.06 -30.22 14.88
N THR A 537 18.74 -29.33 15.59
CA THR A 537 18.25 -28.77 16.87
C THR A 537 17.83 -27.32 16.68
N VAL A 538 16.83 -26.88 17.45
CA VAL A 538 16.31 -25.51 17.43
C VAL A 538 16.61 -24.91 18.80
N LYS A 539 17.48 -23.90 18.86
CA LYS A 539 17.91 -23.28 20.14
C LYS A 539 17.63 -21.79 20.17
N ARG A 540 18.17 -21.04 19.20
CA ARG A 540 18.09 -19.57 19.17
C ARG A 540 17.44 -19.07 17.90
N CYS A 541 16.38 -18.26 18.04
CA CYS A 541 15.70 -17.63 16.91
C CYS A 541 16.44 -16.37 16.49
N CYS A 542 16.77 -16.23 15.21
CA CYS A 542 17.11 -14.94 14.62
C CYS A 542 15.82 -14.13 14.47
N PHE A 543 15.73 -12.97 15.11
CA PHE A 543 14.56 -12.09 15.02
C PHE A 543 14.74 -11.03 13.93
N PRO A 544 13.64 -10.50 13.35
CA PRO A 544 13.70 -9.33 12.49
C PRO A 544 14.41 -8.18 13.22
N ARG A 545 15.33 -7.50 12.52
CA ARG A 545 16.02 -6.33 13.06
C ARG A 545 15.46 -5.07 12.45
N GLN A 546 15.51 -3.98 13.21
CA GLN A 546 15.08 -2.69 12.73
C GLN A 546 15.82 -2.28 11.46
N ALA A 547 15.08 -1.84 10.45
CA ALA A 547 15.60 -1.41 9.14
C ALA A 547 16.48 -2.48 8.44
N GLU A 548 16.20 -3.76 8.65
CA GLU A 548 16.92 -4.85 8.00
C GLU A 548 16.66 -4.89 6.48
N LEU A 549 17.73 -4.85 5.69
CA LEU A 549 17.63 -4.92 4.23
C LEU A 549 17.24 -6.33 3.75
N SER A 550 16.17 -6.41 2.97
CA SER A 550 15.69 -7.64 2.33
C SER A 550 14.90 -7.33 1.07
N ASN A 551 14.52 -8.37 0.30
CA ASN A 551 13.62 -8.25 -0.86
C ASN A 551 12.25 -7.60 -0.55
N LEU A 552 11.89 -7.50 0.73
CA LEU A 552 10.65 -6.86 1.17
C LEU A 552 10.70 -5.34 0.97
N LEU A 553 11.89 -4.74 1.07
CA LEU A 553 12.10 -3.30 0.92
C LEU A 553 12.31 -2.89 -0.55
N VAL A 554 11.89 -1.67 -0.85
CA VAL A 554 11.98 -1.01 -2.14
C VAL A 554 13.13 -0.01 -2.12
N MET A 555 14.07 -0.21 -3.04
CA MET A 555 15.18 0.69 -3.31
C MET A 555 14.71 1.80 -4.27
N ARG A 556 14.83 3.05 -3.83
CA ARG A 556 14.63 4.26 -4.62
C ARG A 556 16.00 4.88 -4.89
N LYS A 557 16.59 4.63 -6.07
CA LYS A 557 17.86 5.26 -6.44
C LYS A 557 17.68 6.80 -6.46
N GLY A 558 18.73 7.57 -6.18
CA GLY A 558 18.68 9.05 -6.23
C GLY A 558 18.14 9.77 -4.98
N VAL A 559 17.38 9.12 -4.10
CA VAL A 559 17.01 9.67 -2.78
C VAL A 559 18.09 9.27 -1.76
N GLY A 560 19.12 10.11 -1.59
CA GLY A 560 20.01 10.03 -0.43
C GLY A 560 21.02 8.87 -0.39
N GLN A 561 21.55 8.39 -1.52
CA GLN A 561 22.71 7.47 -1.50
C GLN A 561 23.98 8.07 -0.86
N HIS A 562 23.98 9.36 -0.49
CA HIS A 562 25.06 9.95 0.28
C HIS A 562 25.10 9.52 1.77
N ASN A 563 24.06 8.92 2.34
CA ASN A 563 24.01 8.62 3.78
C ASN A 563 23.70 7.15 4.15
N ASN A 564 23.54 6.23 3.18
CA ASN A 564 23.05 4.87 3.46
C ASN A 564 24.13 3.78 3.59
N THR A 565 25.41 4.15 3.56
CA THR A 565 26.53 3.23 3.85
C THR A 565 27.12 3.45 5.24
N GLU A 566 26.79 4.57 5.87
CA GLU A 566 26.92 4.74 7.30
C GLU A 566 25.56 4.35 7.86
N SER A 567 25.54 3.43 8.82
CA SER A 567 24.45 3.38 9.80
C SER A 567 23.97 4.80 10.09
N LEU A 568 22.66 5.01 10.25
CA LEU A 568 22.12 6.17 10.95
C LEU A 568 22.70 6.20 12.37
N SER A 569 23.99 6.52 12.49
CA SER A 569 24.68 6.94 13.68
C SER A 569 24.13 8.34 13.92
N LEU A 570 22.91 8.36 14.45
CA LEU A 570 22.35 9.54 15.07
C LEU A 570 23.43 10.07 16.00
N ASN A 571 23.78 11.33 15.82
CA ASN A 571 24.54 12.07 16.82
C ASN A 571 23.59 12.22 18.02
N LEU A 572 23.52 11.19 18.85
CA LEU A 572 22.69 11.10 20.07
C LEU A 572 22.94 12.29 21.02
N THR A 573 24.06 12.99 20.84
CA THR A 573 24.46 14.24 21.50
C THR A 573 23.59 15.45 21.17
N GLN A 574 22.78 15.43 20.11
CA GLN A 574 21.87 16.54 19.75
C GLN A 574 20.44 16.38 20.27
N LEU A 575 20.05 15.20 20.78
CA LEU A 575 18.70 15.00 21.32
C LEU A 575 18.62 15.52 22.77
N ARG A 576 18.12 16.75 22.94
CA ARG A 576 17.79 17.29 24.26
C ARG A 576 16.41 16.80 24.71
N PHE A 577 16.37 15.68 25.42
CA PHE A 577 15.14 15.23 26.07
C PHE A 577 14.93 15.96 27.38
N HIS A 578 13.74 16.53 27.58
CA HIS A 578 13.26 16.86 28.91
C HIS A 578 12.97 15.55 29.66
N GLN A 579 13.92 15.12 30.48
CA GLN A 579 13.78 13.90 31.26
C GLN A 579 12.81 14.14 32.42
N ILE A 580 11.59 13.61 32.30
CA ILE A 580 10.65 13.54 33.41
C ILE A 580 11.00 12.30 34.24
N LYS A 581 11.22 12.47 35.55
CA LYS A 581 11.56 11.35 36.42
C LYS A 581 10.34 10.44 36.58
N ASP A 582 10.54 9.12 36.60
CA ASP A 582 9.41 8.17 36.70
C ASP A 582 8.55 8.38 37.95
N ARG A 583 9.15 8.86 39.04
CA ARG A 583 8.43 9.23 40.28
C ARG A 583 7.47 10.42 40.15
N GLU A 584 7.65 11.23 39.11
CA GLU A 584 6.87 12.44 38.81
C GLU A 584 5.76 12.17 37.79
N ILE A 585 5.64 10.94 37.28
CA ILE A 585 4.63 10.60 36.26
C ILE A 585 3.88 9.32 36.65
N VAL A 586 2.57 9.31 36.45
CA VAL A 586 1.75 8.09 36.49
C VAL A 586 1.42 7.73 35.06
N GLN A 587 2.02 6.64 34.59
CA GLN A 587 1.72 6.08 33.28
C GLN A 587 0.32 5.47 33.29
N GLU A 588 -0.46 5.78 32.26
CA GLU A 588 -1.82 5.28 32.07
C GLU A 588 -1.84 4.31 30.87
N GLN A 589 -2.50 4.67 29.75
CA GLN A 589 -2.74 3.79 28.62
C GLN A 589 -1.60 3.86 27.60
N HIS A 590 -1.24 2.72 26.99
CA HIS A 590 -0.37 2.70 25.80
C HIS A 590 -1.15 3.25 24.60
N LEU A 591 -0.66 4.35 24.03
CA LEU A 591 -1.31 5.08 22.92
C LEU A 591 -0.75 4.69 21.55
N GLY A 592 0.34 3.94 21.51
CA GLY A 592 0.98 3.57 20.26
C GLY A 592 2.48 3.38 20.41
N ARG A 593 3.10 2.96 19.32
CA ARG A 593 4.52 2.68 19.25
C ARG A 593 5.12 3.51 18.12
N GLY A 594 6.22 4.18 18.43
CA GLY A 594 7.12 4.75 17.46
C GLY A 594 8.26 3.81 17.12
N THR A 595 8.98 4.16 16.06
CA THR A 595 10.14 3.47 15.50
C THR A 595 11.14 3.03 16.56
N ARG A 596 11.36 3.84 17.62
CA ARG A 596 12.26 3.49 18.74
C ARG A 596 11.66 3.78 20.12
N THR A 597 10.35 4.01 20.19
CA THR A 597 9.69 4.53 21.40
C THR A 597 8.34 3.89 21.63
N ASN A 598 7.95 3.71 22.89
CA ASN A 598 6.57 3.42 23.26
C ASN A 598 5.91 4.72 23.74
N ILE A 599 4.69 4.97 23.28
CA ILE A 599 3.94 6.18 23.57
C ILE A 599 2.84 5.85 24.55
N TYR A 600 2.80 6.55 25.67
CA TYR A 600 1.79 6.37 26.71
C TYR A 600 1.07 7.67 27.02
N SER A 601 -0.21 7.60 27.40
CA SER A 601 -0.85 8.65 28.17
C SER A 601 -0.30 8.58 29.60
N ALA A 602 -0.09 9.75 30.21
CA ALA A 602 0.39 9.84 31.57
C ALA A 602 -0.12 11.11 32.25
N CYS A 603 -0.23 11.07 33.57
CA CYS A 603 -0.47 12.24 34.41
C CYS A 603 0.81 12.63 35.14
N LEU A 604 1.17 13.92 35.08
CA LEU A 604 2.29 14.47 35.84
C LEU A 604 1.87 14.77 37.28
N ARG A 605 2.62 14.25 38.24
CA ARG A 605 2.51 14.60 39.67
C ARG A 605 3.29 15.87 39.93
N VAL A 606 2.61 17.01 39.98
CA VAL A 606 3.23 18.28 40.39
C VAL A 606 3.25 18.34 41.92
N ARG A 607 4.44 18.33 42.53
CA ARG A 607 4.57 18.63 43.97
C ARG A 607 4.62 20.15 44.14
N SER A 608 3.60 20.75 44.73
CA SER A 608 3.67 22.15 45.18
C SER A 608 4.72 22.25 46.28
N ARG A 609 5.72 23.12 46.05
CA ARG A 609 6.74 23.46 47.03
C ARG A 609 6.11 24.40 48.06
N GLY A 610 5.48 23.81 49.07
CA GLY A 610 4.96 24.49 50.25
C GLY A 610 4.68 23.44 51.32
N ASP A 611 5.38 23.57 52.45
CA ASP A 611 5.31 22.65 53.58
C ASP A 611 3.87 22.44 54.06
N ASN A 612 3.39 21.20 53.95
CA ASN A 612 2.69 20.43 54.98
C ASN A 612 2.07 19.17 54.37
N ALA A 613 2.14 18.08 55.13
CA ALA A 613 1.72 16.75 54.74
C ALA A 613 0.20 16.65 54.50
N PHE A 614 -0.23 16.91 53.26
CA PHE A 614 -1.40 16.31 52.64
C PHE A 614 -1.07 16.08 51.17
N THR A 615 -1.21 14.84 50.71
CA THR A 615 -1.15 14.52 49.27
C THR A 615 -2.45 15.03 48.65
N THR A 616 -2.50 16.33 48.37
CA THR A 616 -3.58 16.94 47.60
C THR A 616 -3.38 16.57 46.13
N TYR A 617 -4.31 15.78 45.60
CA TYR A 617 -4.61 15.85 44.17
C TYR A 617 -5.18 17.25 43.95
N GLU A 618 -4.41 18.18 43.38
CA GLU A 618 -4.97 19.47 42.98
C GLU A 618 -6.00 19.23 41.87
N CYS A 619 -7.26 19.13 42.30
CA CYS A 619 -8.42 19.23 41.44
C CYS A 619 -8.58 20.71 41.12
N ASN A 620 -7.97 21.16 40.03
CA ASN A 620 -8.20 22.51 39.55
C ASN A 620 -9.65 22.56 39.06
N ASN A 621 -10.50 23.30 39.78
CA ASN A 621 -11.89 23.57 39.43
C ASN A 621 -11.96 24.43 38.16
N ASN A 622 -11.72 23.78 37.03
CA ASN A 622 -12.19 24.09 35.69
C ASN A 622 -12.01 22.79 34.90
N GLN A 623 -13.11 22.15 34.50
CA GLN A 623 -13.14 20.86 33.79
C GLN A 623 -12.13 20.83 32.63
N ARG A 624 -10.95 20.21 32.82
CA ARG A 624 -10.01 19.79 31.77
C ARG A 624 -8.89 18.93 32.38
N ARG A 625 -8.96 17.60 32.21
CA ARG A 625 -7.82 16.69 32.42
C ARG A 625 -6.71 17.08 31.44
N LYS A 626 -5.56 17.54 31.94
CA LYS A 626 -4.34 17.73 31.14
C LYS A 626 -3.61 16.38 31.03
N GLY A 627 -3.84 15.66 29.93
CA GLY A 627 -3.05 14.47 29.60
C GLY A 627 -1.69 14.86 29.03
N ILE A 628 -0.62 14.20 29.49
CA ILE A 628 0.73 14.34 28.89
C ILE A 628 1.03 13.04 28.13
N ARG A 629 1.64 13.14 26.95
CA ARG A 629 2.14 11.98 26.19
C ARG A 629 3.60 11.73 26.55
N LYS A 630 3.94 10.53 27.00
CA LYS A 630 5.32 10.08 27.30
C LYS A 630 5.80 9.18 26.17
N SER A 631 6.99 9.44 25.63
CA SER A 631 7.74 8.49 24.80
C SER A 631 8.84 7.84 25.64
N SER A 632 8.83 6.52 25.82
CA SER A 632 9.92 5.77 26.46
C SER A 632 10.69 4.96 25.42
N GLN A 633 12.02 5.02 25.42
CA GLN A 633 12.85 4.16 24.57
C GLN A 633 12.81 2.71 25.08
N ASP A 634 12.72 1.74 24.18
CA ASP A 634 12.84 0.32 24.54
C ASP A 634 14.30 0.00 24.88
N SER A 635 14.62 -0.03 26.17
CA SER A 635 15.79 -0.75 26.68
C SER A 635 15.48 -2.25 26.71
N ARG A 636 15.28 -2.87 25.54
CA ARG A 636 15.56 -4.30 25.44
C ARG A 636 17.06 -4.44 25.61
N ALA A 637 17.46 -4.79 26.82
CA ALA A 637 18.80 -5.24 27.12
C ALA A 637 19.21 -6.25 26.05
N GLU A 638 20.23 -5.90 25.28
CA GLU A 638 21.17 -6.88 24.74
C GLU A 638 21.80 -7.56 25.96
N ALA A 639 21.07 -8.51 26.54
CA ALA A 639 21.69 -9.54 27.34
C ALA A 639 22.44 -10.42 26.32
N SER A 640 23.75 -10.26 26.35
CA SER A 640 24.75 -11.03 25.62
C SER A 640 24.55 -12.53 25.80
#